data_AF-A0A2A2RT81-F1
#
_entry.id   AF-A0A2A2RT81-F1
#
_cell.length_a   1.000
_cell.length_b   1.000
_cell.length_c   1.000
_cell.angle_alpha   90.00
_cell.angle_beta   90.00
_cell.angle_gamma   90.00
#
_symmetry.space_group_name_H-M   'P 1'
#
loop_
_entity.id
_entity.type
_entity.pdbx_description
1 polymer ?
#
loop_
_entity_poly.entity_id
_entity_poly.type
_entity_poly.pdbx_seq_one_letter_code
_entity_poly.pdbx_strand_id
1 'polypeptide(L)'
;MVSIPMHLFTRFTLALLLVASQSAQAADLVLLSDGKSDYQIVVPEAVASPAISNALAQTARLLQTAFKANGADLAIVTEAKRDAAKPGIFLGDTAFARQQGIAVAKLKGWSHVLRVSGRDVIIAGREQVGPGVGARKAEWDRVGTAKGVTDFLRLYVGTRFLYPDLPPRQAVKDAARLDLLASPAIEFLPTPKVVVPGDLKVQKTPVFDSWTGYPPRGSFYDIANNRFPRVDDPFGGHTWERAVPPEKYQAAHPEYFALIGGQRMNPKGVNAQYCISNPDVQELFYQDLISWLDEGYQSVDLGQPDGFRACQCEPCAKLFGTGGDWSEKIWLLNRQLAERVLASHPGKTVNMTSYILTATPPKSFKQFSANVQIMLTGTNEEDFAPWRGHVVPQGFTGYIYNWCPNLSTRYTPMRTPGFIETQAKRLVENRIQSVYQDGPGTLHGLEGPVYYTMGRMFDDVTNNQAKVLVHEFCGAAFGKAAPPMIQFYDQLFHAIELYARHLGTRDPAWTYTDIYGRRRKHLTDPLQFLGFFYPPTLLASLEAQLAQAEKLALTDKVKTRLALVRREFDYLRGVARVVHLNHAFQIQPDRAARDRLLDAIDARNAEIATYFDERGRTKPFGNWAFVPFPPVGHDAKHLRLAHDGYQEPYANTPFNWDTKTMRTAPLAGAKRLPASAVSGPIALDSAQWTKATASELVALPGAAPLTRKTTVRAAVDDAYLYVLAECELPAALMQPGAGTNHESLSLYLAPIAGRDVAFRFTVGLRADTKADAAAGFVTDAMDPRHGQFDPDWNGDWKYESKLEPEKNRWLALLKIPFKTLGVEAPKPDTFWRANFARIHVAATNRVERSLWSTTPGTKSLEDRNDFGELAFANATATKTAALPDKHPLQIWRDDYNAKSSELPADWKKLPDLLPAPLAEWRFRTDPLEQGVKLGWHQPALSDGDWVKMRVPSFWAENDAVGKFQGYAWYRTTLTLPAGWQGRGLRLLFGSVDEQAWVYVNGQLVREHTEQSEKKSYNDLWETPFIAEVPANLLKPGQPNLVAVRVHNSTANGGLWRPVLVQGRAGN
;
A
#
# COMPACT_ATOMS: atom_id res chain seq x y z
N MET A 1 13.80 50.36 43.92
CA MET A 1 14.01 50.19 45.37
C MET A 1 14.26 48.69 45.56
N VAL A 2 15.42 48.17 45.94
CA VAL A 2 16.49 48.62 46.84
C VAL A 2 17.85 48.20 46.26
N SER A 3 18.88 48.95 46.63
CA SER A 3 20.24 49.00 46.12
C SER A 3 21.25 48.36 47.09
N ILE A 4 22.32 47.74 46.53
CA ILE A 4 23.77 47.87 46.91
C ILE A 4 24.23 47.14 48.22
N PRO A 5 25.51 46.71 48.44
CA PRO A 5 26.79 47.01 47.74
C PRO A 5 27.77 45.87 47.40
N MET A 6 28.73 46.29 46.57
CA MET A 6 30.06 45.78 46.25
C MET A 6 31.12 46.33 47.23
N HIS A 7 32.18 45.56 47.52
CA HIS A 7 33.61 45.93 47.73
C HIS A 7 34.31 45.17 48.88
N LEU A 8 35.43 44.49 48.60
CA LEU A 8 36.79 44.87 49.10
C LEU A 8 37.94 44.03 48.48
N PHE A 9 38.94 44.76 47.97
CA PHE A 9 40.41 44.57 47.82
C PHE A 9 41.09 43.24 48.24
N THR A 10 42.15 42.74 47.58
CA THR A 10 43.52 43.32 47.57
C THR A 10 44.48 42.63 46.57
N ARG A 11 45.47 43.38 46.07
CA ARG A 11 46.56 43.01 45.13
C ARG A 11 47.63 42.10 45.75
N PHE A 12 48.22 41.18 44.98
CA PHE A 12 49.66 40.87 45.01
C PHE A 12 50.14 40.34 43.66
N THR A 13 51.23 40.94 43.17
CA THR A 13 51.94 40.64 41.93
C THR A 13 52.74 39.35 42.09
N LEU A 14 52.57 38.37 41.21
CA LEU A 14 53.55 37.29 41.02
C LEU A 14 53.74 37.05 39.52
N ALA A 15 54.97 37.25 39.07
CA ALA A 15 55.42 36.92 37.73
C ALA A 15 55.20 35.43 37.46
N LEU A 16 54.31 35.10 36.53
CA LEU A 16 54.27 33.78 35.91
C LEU A 16 54.74 33.91 34.46
N LEU A 17 55.78 33.14 34.14
CA LEU A 17 56.26 32.91 32.79
C LEU A 17 55.08 32.62 31.85
N LEU A 18 54.85 33.51 30.88
CA LEU A 18 54.20 33.15 29.63
C LEU A 18 55.15 32.21 28.88
N VAL A 19 55.13 30.93 29.24
CA VAL A 19 55.43 29.89 28.25
C VAL A 19 54.23 29.89 27.33
N ALA A 20 54.33 30.65 26.23
CA ALA A 20 53.49 30.42 25.08
C ALA A 20 53.76 28.98 24.63
N SER A 21 52.90 28.06 25.04
CA SER A 21 52.82 26.74 24.43
C SER A 21 52.35 26.98 22.99
N GLN A 22 53.30 27.26 22.10
CA GLN A 22 53.15 26.99 20.69
C GLN A 22 52.90 25.49 20.59
N SER A 23 51.62 25.10 20.53
CA SER A 23 51.27 23.81 19.96
C SER A 23 51.76 23.86 18.52
N ALA A 24 52.95 23.33 18.29
CA ALA A 24 53.45 23.08 16.95
C ALA A 24 52.46 22.15 16.27
N GLN A 25 51.54 22.71 15.49
CA GLN A 25 50.60 21.94 14.70
C GLN A 25 51.45 21.18 13.68
N ALA A 26 51.33 19.84 13.65
CA ALA A 26 52.09 19.02 12.73
C ALA A 26 51.77 19.46 11.30
N ALA A 27 52.80 19.73 10.49
CA ALA A 27 52.60 20.12 9.10
C ALA A 27 51.84 19.03 8.34
N ASP A 28 50.88 19.43 7.52
CA ASP A 28 50.10 18.52 6.70
C ASP A 28 51.01 17.66 5.79
N LEU A 29 50.62 16.40 5.64
CA LEU A 29 51.32 15.46 4.75
C LEU A 29 50.75 15.56 3.34
N VAL A 30 51.64 15.84 2.40
CA VAL A 30 51.33 15.77 0.97
C VAL A 30 51.63 14.35 0.49
N LEU A 31 50.58 13.60 0.16
CA LEU A 31 50.70 12.22 -0.32
C LEU A 31 50.87 12.15 -1.84
N LEU A 32 50.33 13.14 -2.55
CA LEU A 32 50.44 13.31 -4.00
C LEU A 32 50.44 14.80 -4.33
N SER A 33 51.27 15.21 -5.28
CA SER A 33 51.22 16.53 -5.91
C SER A 33 51.60 16.40 -7.38
N ASP A 34 50.80 16.97 -8.28
CA ASP A 34 51.10 17.12 -9.71
C ASP A 34 51.48 15.78 -10.38
N GLY A 35 50.72 14.73 -10.07
CA GLY A 35 50.91 13.38 -10.60
C GLY A 35 52.10 12.62 -10.02
N LYS A 36 52.75 13.14 -8.99
CA LYS A 36 53.91 12.50 -8.35
C LYS A 36 53.60 12.12 -6.90
N SER A 37 54.14 10.98 -6.48
CA SER A 37 54.07 10.50 -5.10
C SER A 37 55.31 9.66 -4.78
N ASP A 38 55.91 9.89 -3.62
CA ASP A 38 57.01 9.07 -3.09
C ASP A 38 56.50 7.89 -2.25
N TYR A 39 55.18 7.77 -2.08
CA TYR A 39 54.58 6.77 -1.20
C TYR A 39 54.52 5.40 -1.85
N GLN A 40 54.43 4.38 -1.00
CA GLN A 40 54.07 3.01 -1.38
C GLN A 40 52.90 2.54 -0.53
N ILE A 41 52.08 1.63 -1.05
CA ILE A 41 50.99 0.99 -0.31
C ILE A 41 51.54 -0.29 0.32
N VAL A 42 51.39 -0.42 1.64
CA VAL A 42 51.96 -1.54 2.41
C VAL A 42 50.82 -2.37 2.98
N VAL A 43 50.80 -3.67 2.67
CA VAL A 43 49.82 -4.64 3.21
C VAL A 43 50.48 -5.60 4.21
N PRO A 44 49.72 -6.23 5.12
CA PRO A 44 50.26 -7.09 6.16
C PRO A 44 50.93 -8.33 5.56
N GLU A 45 51.99 -8.82 6.21
CA GLU A 45 52.67 -10.06 5.79
C GLU A 45 51.79 -11.31 6.03
N ALA A 46 51.05 -11.32 7.15
CA ALA A 46 50.15 -12.39 7.54
C ALA A 46 48.72 -11.86 7.72
N VAL A 47 47.75 -12.64 7.28
CA VAL A 47 46.32 -12.32 7.33
C VAL A 47 45.50 -13.54 7.72
N ALA A 48 44.29 -13.33 8.22
CA ALA A 48 43.50 -14.39 8.84
C ALA A 48 43.04 -15.51 7.88
N SER A 49 42.90 -15.23 6.58
CA SER A 49 42.54 -16.26 5.58
C SER A 49 42.95 -15.84 4.16
N PRO A 50 43.02 -16.78 3.19
CA PRO A 50 43.24 -16.44 1.78
C PRO A 50 42.15 -15.51 1.20
N ALA A 51 40.90 -15.65 1.62
CA ALA A 51 39.80 -14.79 1.16
C ALA A 51 39.97 -13.35 1.64
N ILE A 52 40.36 -13.15 2.91
CA ILE A 52 40.70 -11.84 3.47
C ILE A 52 41.96 -11.27 2.80
N SER A 53 42.97 -12.10 2.54
CA SER A 53 44.16 -11.71 1.77
C SER A 53 43.79 -11.12 0.42
N ASN A 54 42.96 -11.83 -0.34
CA ASN A 54 42.50 -11.38 -1.64
C ASN A 54 41.68 -10.10 -1.54
N ALA A 55 40.82 -9.96 -0.52
CA ALA A 55 40.05 -8.75 -0.30
C ALA A 55 40.93 -7.54 0.06
N LEU A 56 41.96 -7.71 0.90
CA LEU A 56 42.93 -6.67 1.22
C LEU A 56 43.76 -6.28 -0.01
N ALA A 57 44.16 -7.24 -0.83
CA ALA A 57 44.83 -6.96 -2.10
C ALA A 57 43.95 -6.13 -3.05
N GLN A 58 42.65 -6.45 -3.16
CA GLN A 58 41.71 -5.63 -3.94
C GLN A 58 41.49 -4.25 -3.32
N THR A 59 41.50 -4.15 -1.99
CA THR A 59 41.38 -2.88 -1.27
C THR A 59 42.61 -1.98 -1.53
N ALA A 60 43.82 -2.56 -1.52
CA ALA A 60 45.04 -1.88 -1.91
C ALA A 60 45.01 -1.44 -3.38
N ARG A 61 44.50 -2.29 -4.28
CA ARG A 61 44.32 -1.95 -5.71
C ARG A 61 43.34 -0.80 -5.91
N LEU A 62 42.28 -0.70 -5.12
CA LEU A 62 41.35 0.43 -5.15
C LEU A 62 42.06 1.73 -4.76
N LEU A 63 42.85 1.72 -3.68
CA LEU A 63 43.65 2.87 -3.27
C LEU A 63 44.66 3.28 -4.36
N GLN A 64 45.41 2.32 -4.89
CA GLN A 64 46.35 2.54 -5.99
C GLN A 64 45.65 3.15 -7.20
N THR A 65 44.48 2.63 -7.58
CA THR A 65 43.70 3.12 -8.73
C THR A 65 43.29 4.58 -8.55
N ALA A 66 42.92 5.00 -7.34
CA ALA A 66 42.56 6.38 -7.06
C ALA A 66 43.74 7.36 -7.20
N PHE A 67 44.94 6.94 -6.77
CA PHE A 67 46.16 7.72 -7.01
C PHE A 67 46.55 7.72 -8.49
N LYS A 68 46.38 6.58 -9.18
CA LYS A 68 46.64 6.44 -10.61
C LYS A 68 45.72 7.32 -11.46
N ALA A 69 44.46 7.48 -11.06
CA ALA A 69 43.53 8.43 -11.67
C ALA A 69 44.02 9.88 -11.60
N ASN A 70 44.91 10.19 -10.65
CA ASN A 70 45.57 11.48 -10.47
C ASN A 70 47.02 11.49 -10.95
N GLY A 71 47.46 10.47 -11.72
CA GLY A 71 48.77 10.41 -12.37
C GLY A 71 49.88 9.68 -11.61
N ALA A 72 49.66 9.22 -10.38
CA ALA A 72 50.69 8.53 -9.59
C ALA A 72 50.39 7.02 -9.42
N ASP A 73 51.31 6.15 -9.84
CA ASP A 73 51.19 4.70 -9.69
C ASP A 73 52.01 4.22 -8.49
N LEU A 74 51.35 4.05 -7.34
CA LEU A 74 52.00 3.63 -6.09
C LEU A 74 52.24 2.12 -6.10
N ALA A 75 53.45 1.68 -5.73
CA ALA A 75 53.73 0.25 -5.59
C ALA A 75 52.92 -0.35 -4.42
N ILE A 76 52.33 -1.54 -4.62
CA ILE A 76 51.72 -2.33 -3.54
C ILE A 76 52.72 -3.41 -3.13
N VAL A 77 53.13 -3.40 -1.86
CA VAL A 77 54.14 -4.32 -1.30
C VAL A 77 53.69 -4.88 0.04
N THR A 78 54.23 -6.04 0.43
CA THR A 78 54.07 -6.56 1.80
C THR A 78 55.06 -5.86 2.75
N GLU A 79 54.85 -5.96 4.06
CA GLU A 79 55.76 -5.36 5.06
C GLU A 79 57.21 -5.79 4.87
N ALA A 80 57.48 -7.06 4.55
CA ALA A 80 58.84 -7.55 4.33
C ALA A 80 59.52 -7.00 3.07
N LYS A 81 58.74 -6.57 2.07
CA LYS A 81 59.23 -6.04 0.79
C LYS A 81 59.21 -4.52 0.71
N ARG A 82 58.85 -3.84 1.81
CA ARG A 82 58.77 -2.39 1.89
C ARG A 82 60.15 -1.74 1.75
N ASP A 83 60.23 -0.69 0.94
CA ASP A 83 61.39 0.20 0.91
C ASP A 83 61.36 1.14 2.13
N ALA A 84 62.26 0.95 3.09
CA ALA A 84 62.29 1.75 4.32
C ALA A 84 62.60 3.24 4.10
N ALA A 85 63.19 3.62 2.95
CA ALA A 85 63.48 5.01 2.62
C ALA A 85 62.25 5.79 2.13
N LYS A 86 61.18 5.08 1.74
CA LYS A 86 59.93 5.67 1.25
C LYS A 86 58.84 5.63 2.32
N PRO A 87 58.02 6.69 2.45
CA PRO A 87 56.87 6.67 3.34
C PRO A 87 55.82 5.67 2.83
N GLY A 88 55.04 5.10 3.75
CA GLY A 88 54.06 4.06 3.48
C GLY A 88 52.63 4.48 3.82
N ILE A 89 51.68 3.98 3.04
CA ILE A 89 50.27 3.90 3.40
C ILE A 89 49.97 2.45 3.80
N PHE A 90 49.93 2.19 5.11
CA PHE A 90 49.77 0.87 5.71
C PHE A 90 48.29 0.51 5.81
N LEU A 91 47.91 -0.62 5.21
CA LEU A 91 46.54 -1.11 5.19
C LEU A 91 46.38 -2.33 6.11
N GLY A 92 45.40 -2.31 7.01
CA GLY A 92 45.06 -3.44 7.88
C GLY A 92 46.00 -3.67 9.05
N ASP A 93 45.94 -4.87 9.63
CA ASP A 93 46.69 -5.28 10.83
C ASP A 93 48.19 -5.52 10.60
N THR A 94 48.88 -4.51 10.08
CA THR A 94 50.33 -4.51 9.88
C THR A 94 51.07 -4.53 11.22
N ALA A 95 52.26 -5.13 11.27
CA ALA A 95 53.14 -5.03 12.42
C ALA A 95 53.45 -3.56 12.78
N PHE A 96 53.60 -2.69 11.78
CA PHE A 96 53.74 -1.26 12.00
C PHE A 96 52.51 -0.63 12.70
N ALA A 97 51.28 -0.96 12.28
CA ALA A 97 50.08 -0.47 12.94
C ALA A 97 50.03 -0.87 14.43
N ARG A 98 50.39 -2.13 14.74
CA ARG A 98 50.46 -2.63 16.11
C ARG A 98 51.52 -1.91 16.94
N GLN A 99 52.69 -1.62 16.37
CA GLN A 99 53.74 -0.84 17.03
C GLN A 99 53.28 0.58 17.37
N GLN A 100 52.41 1.17 16.55
CA GLN A 100 51.77 2.46 16.85
C GLN A 100 50.63 2.36 17.88
N GLY A 101 50.37 1.18 18.45
CA GLY A 101 49.33 0.95 19.46
C GLY A 101 47.93 0.74 18.89
N ILE A 102 47.81 0.45 17.59
CA ILE A 102 46.51 0.13 16.98
C ILE A 102 46.23 -1.36 17.19
N ALA A 103 45.23 -1.67 18.01
CA ALA A 103 44.78 -3.03 18.27
C ALA A 103 43.48 -3.31 17.49
N VAL A 104 43.60 -3.68 16.21
CA VAL A 104 42.42 -3.86 15.34
C VAL A 104 41.45 -4.92 15.86
N ALA A 105 41.93 -5.94 16.58
CA ALA A 105 41.10 -6.98 17.17
C ALA A 105 40.10 -6.43 18.23
N LYS A 106 40.38 -5.26 18.81
CA LYS A 106 39.49 -4.59 19.77
C LYS A 106 38.44 -3.69 19.10
N LEU A 107 38.53 -3.50 17.78
CA LEU A 107 37.55 -2.73 17.03
C LEU A 107 36.22 -3.51 16.93
N LYS A 108 35.11 -2.79 17.05
CA LYS A 108 33.75 -3.35 16.94
C LYS A 108 33.25 -3.25 15.51
N GLY A 109 32.62 -4.32 15.00
CA GLY A 109 31.98 -4.31 13.69
C GLY A 109 32.91 -3.76 12.60
N TRP A 110 32.40 -2.82 11.81
CA TRP A 110 33.10 -2.15 10.71
C TRP A 110 33.92 -0.93 11.12
N SER A 111 34.27 -0.84 12.42
CA SER A 111 35.12 0.25 12.91
C SER A 111 36.50 0.20 12.25
N HIS A 112 37.06 1.40 12.03
CA HIS A 112 38.37 1.56 11.41
C HIS A 112 39.10 2.80 11.97
N VAL A 113 40.40 2.83 11.74
CA VAL A 113 41.33 3.86 12.17
C VAL A 113 41.99 4.50 10.95
N LEU A 114 42.04 5.82 10.94
CA LEU A 114 42.88 6.63 10.05
C LEU A 114 43.90 7.35 10.93
N ARG A 115 45.18 7.07 10.76
CA ARG A 115 46.22 7.66 11.62
C ARG A 115 47.45 8.04 10.84
N VAL A 116 48.00 9.21 11.15
CA VAL A 116 49.34 9.60 10.74
C VAL A 116 50.35 9.26 11.84
N SER A 117 51.50 8.73 11.44
CA SER A 117 52.63 8.43 12.31
C SER A 117 53.93 8.84 11.63
N GLY A 118 54.42 10.04 11.96
CA GLY A 118 55.57 10.63 11.24
C GLY A 118 55.19 10.96 9.80
N ARG A 119 55.83 10.30 8.82
CA ARG A 119 55.49 10.44 7.39
C ARG A 119 54.57 9.34 6.87
N ASP A 120 54.18 8.40 7.73
CA ASP A 120 53.40 7.24 7.34
C ASP A 120 51.92 7.42 7.67
N VAL A 121 51.05 6.84 6.84
CA VAL A 121 49.59 6.83 7.03
C VAL A 121 49.16 5.39 7.30
N ILE A 122 48.33 5.19 8.31
CA ILE A 122 47.76 3.89 8.68
C ILE A 122 46.25 3.95 8.48
N ILE A 123 45.73 2.99 7.71
CA ILE A 123 44.30 2.78 7.47
C ILE A 123 44.01 1.33 7.86
N ALA A 124 43.42 1.11 9.03
CA ALA A 124 43.25 -0.23 9.58
C ALA A 124 41.86 -0.43 10.18
N GLY A 125 41.19 -1.50 9.79
CA GLY A 125 39.94 -1.95 10.42
C GLY A 125 40.05 -3.40 10.89
N ARG A 126 38.96 -3.94 11.43
CA ARG A 126 38.92 -5.35 11.85
C ARG A 126 38.62 -6.28 10.68
N GLU A 127 39.56 -7.13 10.34
CA GLU A 127 39.32 -8.30 9.50
C GLU A 127 38.77 -9.46 10.34
N GLN A 128 37.78 -10.18 9.82
CA GLN A 128 37.20 -11.35 10.49
C GLN A 128 36.66 -12.33 9.46
N VAL A 129 37.05 -13.60 9.60
CA VAL A 129 36.46 -14.70 8.82
C VAL A 129 35.02 -14.91 9.30
N GLY A 130 34.10 -15.08 8.35
CA GLY A 130 32.70 -15.37 8.67
C GLY A 130 32.58 -16.65 9.53
N PRO A 131 31.79 -16.63 10.62
CA PRO A 131 31.59 -17.77 11.51
C PRO A 131 30.77 -18.89 10.85
N GLY A 132 30.62 -20.03 11.54
CA GLY A 132 29.82 -21.17 11.10
C GLY A 132 30.52 -22.16 10.18
N VAL A 133 29.87 -23.31 9.99
CA VAL A 133 30.38 -24.44 9.18
C VAL A 133 29.31 -24.98 8.23
N GLY A 134 29.73 -25.62 7.14
CA GLY A 134 28.82 -26.25 6.18
C GLY A 134 27.74 -25.29 5.66
N ALA A 135 26.47 -25.68 5.79
CA ALA A 135 25.32 -24.88 5.36
C ALA A 135 25.03 -23.65 6.25
N ARG A 136 25.64 -23.58 7.44
CA ARG A 136 25.50 -22.48 8.41
C ARG A 136 26.69 -21.50 8.36
N LYS A 137 27.67 -21.73 7.47
CA LYS A 137 28.78 -20.79 7.27
C LYS A 137 28.24 -19.45 6.78
N ALA A 138 28.65 -18.37 7.44
CA ALA A 138 28.33 -17.03 7.01
C ALA A 138 28.81 -16.79 5.57
N GLU A 139 27.95 -16.16 4.77
CA GLU A 139 28.24 -15.89 3.35
C GLU A 139 29.38 -14.88 3.16
N TRP A 140 29.69 -14.08 4.20
CA TRP A 140 30.59 -12.93 4.12
C TRP A 140 31.69 -12.97 5.18
N ASP A 141 32.89 -12.61 4.74
CA ASP A 141 33.97 -12.18 5.64
C ASP A 141 33.85 -10.66 5.88
N ARG A 142 34.26 -10.20 7.05
CA ARG A 142 34.38 -8.77 7.34
C ARG A 142 35.76 -8.27 6.94
N VAL A 143 35.77 -7.17 6.20
CA VAL A 143 37.00 -6.49 5.77
C VAL A 143 36.92 -5.03 6.21
N GLY A 144 37.12 -4.78 7.51
CA GLY A 144 37.00 -3.44 8.10
C GLY A 144 37.94 -2.41 7.47
N THR A 145 39.13 -2.83 7.04
CA THR A 145 40.07 -1.95 6.30
C THR A 145 39.49 -1.44 4.99
N ALA A 146 38.62 -2.20 4.31
CA ALA A 146 37.94 -1.72 3.11
C ALA A 146 37.04 -0.51 3.41
N LYS A 147 36.36 -0.48 4.57
CA LYS A 147 35.61 0.72 5.00
C LYS A 147 36.54 1.90 5.28
N GLY A 148 37.66 1.67 5.93
CA GLY A 148 38.64 2.73 6.18
C GLY A 148 39.20 3.33 4.88
N VAL A 149 39.52 2.48 3.90
CA VAL A 149 40.02 2.94 2.59
C VAL A 149 38.94 3.69 1.81
N THR A 150 37.68 3.22 1.78
CA THR A 150 36.62 3.95 1.07
C THR A 150 36.33 5.32 1.70
N ASP A 151 36.38 5.44 3.03
CA ASP A 151 36.28 6.73 3.72
C ASP A 151 37.47 7.64 3.44
N PHE A 152 38.69 7.11 3.52
CA PHE A 152 39.91 7.86 3.23
C PHE A 152 39.90 8.43 1.80
N LEU A 153 39.55 7.59 0.83
CA LEU A 153 39.45 7.97 -0.57
C LEU A 153 38.39 9.05 -0.82
N ARG A 154 37.24 8.96 -0.15
CA ARG A 154 36.18 9.97 -0.24
C ARG A 154 36.63 11.31 0.33
N LEU A 155 37.27 11.29 1.51
CA LEU A 155 37.65 12.48 2.27
C LEU A 155 38.84 13.22 1.64
N TYR A 156 39.87 12.50 1.19
CA TYR A 156 41.16 13.09 0.84
C TYR A 156 41.57 12.92 -0.63
N VAL A 157 40.98 11.97 -1.36
CA VAL A 157 41.44 11.60 -2.73
C VAL A 157 40.36 11.83 -3.80
N GLY A 158 39.21 12.41 -3.43
CA GLY A 158 38.16 12.78 -4.38
C GLY A 158 37.38 11.61 -4.98
N THR A 159 37.36 10.43 -4.35
CA THR A 159 36.64 9.27 -4.88
C THR A 159 35.18 9.25 -4.46
N ARG A 160 34.26 8.85 -5.36
CA ARG A 160 32.82 8.70 -5.09
C ARG A 160 32.31 7.34 -5.57
N PHE A 161 31.58 6.65 -4.70
CA PHE A 161 30.98 5.34 -4.97
C PHE A 161 29.49 5.52 -5.26
N LEU A 162 29.16 5.65 -6.55
CA LEU A 162 27.86 6.18 -7.00
C LEU A 162 26.84 5.08 -7.29
N TYR A 163 27.29 3.94 -7.80
CA TYR A 163 26.45 2.79 -8.18
C TYR A 163 27.10 1.47 -7.72
N PRO A 164 26.35 0.36 -7.64
CA PRO A 164 26.95 -0.94 -7.34
C PRO A 164 28.02 -1.34 -8.36
N ASP A 165 29.22 -1.68 -7.87
CA ASP A 165 30.36 -2.13 -8.69
C ASP A 165 30.33 -3.63 -9.00
N LEU A 166 29.61 -4.41 -8.20
CA LEU A 166 29.46 -5.86 -8.37
C LEU A 166 27.96 -6.28 -8.30
N PRO A 167 27.59 -7.39 -8.98
CA PRO A 167 26.27 -7.99 -8.83
C PRO A 167 26.10 -8.60 -7.43
N PRO A 168 24.86 -8.92 -7.01
CA PRO A 168 24.60 -9.56 -5.73
C PRO A 168 25.41 -10.86 -5.51
N ARG A 169 25.61 -11.23 -4.23
CA ARG A 169 26.40 -12.38 -3.77
C ARG A 169 27.88 -12.37 -4.16
N GLN A 170 28.43 -11.18 -4.38
CA GLN A 170 29.85 -10.99 -4.62
C GLN A 170 30.45 -9.97 -3.68
N ALA A 171 31.67 -10.26 -3.22
CA ALA A 171 32.38 -9.51 -2.20
C ALA A 171 33.55 -8.72 -2.79
N VAL A 172 34.16 -7.88 -1.95
CA VAL A 172 35.36 -7.10 -2.28
C VAL A 172 36.46 -7.95 -2.95
N LYS A 173 36.67 -9.20 -2.52
CA LYS A 173 37.66 -10.11 -3.13
C LYS A 173 37.41 -10.36 -4.63
N ASP A 174 36.14 -10.30 -5.06
CA ASP A 174 35.71 -10.57 -6.42
C ASP A 174 35.86 -9.34 -7.33
N ALA A 175 36.26 -8.18 -6.78
CA ALA A 175 36.56 -6.98 -7.55
C ALA A 175 37.73 -7.16 -8.52
N ALA A 176 38.57 -8.20 -8.37
CA ALA A 176 39.71 -8.51 -9.25
C ALA A 176 39.35 -8.53 -10.75
N ARG A 177 38.10 -8.89 -11.07
CA ARG A 177 37.58 -8.93 -12.45
C ARG A 177 37.16 -7.56 -13.01
N LEU A 178 37.19 -6.51 -12.18
CA LEU A 178 36.82 -5.16 -12.55
C LEU A 178 38.04 -4.37 -13.01
N ASP A 179 37.88 -3.63 -14.10
CA ASP A 179 38.66 -2.43 -14.35
C ASP A 179 38.08 -1.30 -13.49
N LEU A 180 38.70 -1.07 -12.33
CA LEU A 180 38.25 -0.06 -11.37
C LEU A 180 38.34 1.35 -11.97
N LEU A 181 39.34 1.63 -12.80
CA LEU A 181 39.55 2.96 -13.37
C LEU A 181 38.49 3.27 -14.42
N ALA A 182 38.13 2.31 -15.29
CA ALA A 182 37.11 2.47 -16.30
C ALA A 182 35.67 2.29 -15.78
N SER A 183 35.48 1.70 -14.60
CA SER A 183 34.17 1.38 -14.05
C SER A 183 33.24 2.61 -13.96
N PRO A 184 32.00 2.55 -14.49
CA PRO A 184 31.02 3.62 -14.34
C PRO A 184 30.48 3.72 -12.90
N ALA A 185 30.71 2.72 -12.06
CA ALA A 185 30.21 2.70 -10.67
C ALA A 185 30.96 3.65 -9.73
N ILE A 186 32.23 3.92 -10.02
CA ILE A 186 33.14 4.71 -9.18
C ILE A 186 33.64 5.92 -9.98
N GLU A 187 33.55 7.10 -9.39
CA GLU A 187 34.14 8.32 -9.93
C GLU A 187 35.40 8.71 -9.15
N PHE A 188 36.46 9.07 -9.87
CA PHE A 188 37.68 9.62 -9.29
C PHE A 188 37.76 11.09 -9.73
N LEU A 189 37.37 12.00 -8.86
CA LEU A 189 37.39 13.43 -9.16
C LEU A 189 38.85 13.93 -9.26
N PRO A 190 39.17 14.84 -10.20
CA PRO A 190 40.49 15.43 -10.29
C PRO A 190 40.93 16.04 -8.96
N THR A 191 41.99 15.48 -8.39
CA THR A 191 42.57 15.84 -7.10
C THR A 191 44.09 15.93 -7.28
N PRO A 192 44.59 16.99 -7.96
CA PRO A 192 46.01 17.11 -8.32
C PRO A 192 46.96 17.21 -7.12
N LYS A 193 46.41 17.47 -5.92
CA LYS A 193 47.15 17.46 -4.66
C LYS A 193 46.32 16.72 -3.59
N VAL A 194 46.86 15.64 -3.04
CA VAL A 194 46.26 14.88 -1.93
C VAL A 194 46.98 15.27 -0.65
N VAL A 195 46.24 15.85 0.29
CA VAL A 195 46.76 16.36 1.56
C VAL A 195 45.98 15.74 2.71
N VAL A 196 46.69 15.27 3.74
CA VAL A 196 46.11 14.76 4.98
C VAL A 196 46.70 15.50 6.19
N PRO A 197 45.91 15.75 7.25
CA PRO A 197 46.42 16.42 8.45
C PRO A 197 47.61 15.67 9.06
N GLY A 198 48.69 16.39 9.40
CA GLY A 198 49.91 15.79 9.97
C GLY A 198 49.72 15.15 11.34
N ASP A 199 48.63 15.48 12.03
CA ASP A 199 48.21 14.96 13.34
C ASP A 199 46.96 14.06 13.25
N LEU A 200 46.56 13.62 12.04
CA LEU A 200 45.36 12.82 11.83
C LEU A 200 45.35 11.60 12.77
N LYS A 201 44.34 11.53 13.64
CA LYS A 201 44.11 10.42 14.57
C LYS A 201 42.61 10.20 14.76
N VAL A 202 42.01 9.49 13.82
CA VAL A 202 40.57 9.22 13.79
C VAL A 202 40.33 7.73 14.00
N GLN A 203 39.42 7.40 14.91
CA GLN A 203 38.80 6.09 14.98
C GLN A 203 37.30 6.29 14.77
N LYS A 204 36.73 5.68 13.73
CA LYS A 204 35.31 5.80 13.40
C LYS A 204 34.62 4.45 13.56
N THR A 205 33.48 4.46 14.22
CA THR A 205 32.54 3.33 14.29
C THR A 205 31.31 3.70 13.47
N PRO A 206 31.04 3.00 12.35
CA PRO A 206 29.79 3.19 11.61
C PRO A 206 28.56 2.95 12.47
N VAL A 207 27.44 3.61 12.13
CA VAL A 207 26.17 3.47 12.85
C VAL A 207 25.66 2.03 12.82
N PHE A 208 25.79 1.37 11.67
CA PHE A 208 25.25 0.03 11.47
C PHE A 208 26.31 -1.07 11.59
N ASP A 209 25.94 -2.15 12.27
CA ASP A 209 26.68 -3.41 12.26
C ASP A 209 26.42 -4.19 10.97
N SER A 210 25.17 -4.17 10.50
CA SER A 210 24.76 -4.72 9.21
C SER A 210 23.59 -3.95 8.59
N TRP A 211 23.56 -3.94 7.27
CA TRP A 211 22.41 -3.55 6.47
C TRP A 211 22.30 -4.50 5.31
N THR A 212 21.27 -5.34 5.33
CA THR A 212 21.10 -6.41 4.36
C THR A 212 19.74 -6.33 3.69
N GLY A 213 19.72 -6.59 2.39
CA GLY A 213 18.51 -6.85 1.61
C GLY A 213 18.72 -8.11 0.78
N TYR A 214 17.65 -8.69 0.22
CA TYR A 214 17.76 -9.88 -0.62
C TYR A 214 17.65 -9.54 -2.12
N PRO A 215 18.53 -10.08 -2.98
CA PRO A 215 19.76 -10.82 -2.65
C PRO A 215 20.85 -9.96 -1.95
N PRO A 216 21.69 -10.59 -1.10
CA PRO A 216 22.70 -9.90 -0.30
C PRO A 216 23.85 -9.35 -1.14
N ARG A 217 24.52 -8.32 -0.62
CA ARG A 217 25.60 -7.57 -1.28
C ARG A 217 26.70 -7.20 -0.29
N GLY A 218 27.91 -6.94 -0.79
CA GLY A 218 29.09 -6.62 0.02
C GLY A 218 30.29 -6.14 -0.81
N SER A 219 30.01 -5.34 -1.84
CA SER A 219 30.99 -4.72 -2.75
C SER A 219 31.59 -3.44 -2.16
N PHE A 220 32.51 -2.77 -2.90
CA PHE A 220 33.06 -1.50 -2.44
C PHE A 220 31.98 -0.41 -2.35
N TYR A 221 31.03 -0.39 -3.28
CA TYR A 221 29.88 0.50 -3.23
C TYR A 221 29.06 0.31 -1.95
N ASP A 222 28.79 -0.94 -1.58
CA ASP A 222 27.97 -1.26 -0.42
C ASP A 222 28.67 -0.81 0.87
N ILE A 223 29.95 -1.16 1.03
CA ILE A 223 30.76 -0.79 2.19
C ILE A 223 30.93 0.74 2.29
N ALA A 224 31.23 1.42 1.17
CA ALA A 224 31.39 2.87 1.15
C ALA A 224 30.11 3.62 1.57
N ASN A 225 28.94 3.05 1.25
CA ASN A 225 27.63 3.63 1.53
C ASN A 225 26.96 3.01 2.78
N ASN A 226 27.74 2.46 3.72
CA ASN A 226 27.26 1.91 4.99
C ASN A 226 26.20 0.79 4.85
N ARG A 227 26.18 0.08 3.71
CA ARG A 227 25.30 -1.07 3.43
C ARG A 227 26.01 -2.39 3.71
N PHE A 228 26.38 -2.62 4.97
CA PHE A 228 27.28 -3.71 5.31
C PHE A 228 26.61 -5.09 5.25
N PRO A 229 27.27 -6.12 4.69
CA PRO A 229 26.76 -7.48 4.76
C PRO A 229 26.72 -8.01 6.20
N ARG A 230 25.84 -8.99 6.44
CA ARG A 230 25.80 -9.72 7.71
C ARG A 230 27.00 -10.64 7.85
N VAL A 231 27.61 -10.61 9.03
CA VAL A 231 28.75 -11.47 9.40
C VAL A 231 28.54 -12.11 10.76
N ASP A 232 28.07 -11.33 11.76
CA ASP A 232 28.00 -11.74 13.16
C ASP A 232 26.64 -12.33 13.58
N ASP A 233 25.66 -12.36 12.68
CA ASP A 233 24.28 -12.80 12.92
C ASP A 233 23.76 -13.74 11.81
N PRO A 234 23.09 -14.87 12.14
CA PRO A 234 22.38 -15.68 11.17
C PRO A 234 21.03 -15.03 10.83
N PHE A 235 20.62 -15.08 9.56
CA PHE A 235 19.28 -14.63 9.19
C PHE A 235 18.23 -15.69 9.49
N GLY A 236 17.10 -15.32 10.08
CA GLY A 236 15.95 -16.20 10.03
C GLY A 236 14.64 -15.67 10.55
N GLY A 237 14.61 -14.77 11.54
CA GLY A 237 13.38 -14.19 12.12
C GLY A 237 12.31 -15.13 12.71
N HIS A 238 12.27 -16.40 12.28
CA HIS A 238 11.25 -17.43 12.50
C HIS A 238 11.88 -18.67 13.14
N THR A 239 12.49 -18.45 14.30
CA THR A 239 13.23 -19.46 15.08
C THR A 239 12.42 -20.73 15.32
N TRP A 240 11.10 -20.63 15.51
CA TRP A 240 10.28 -21.80 15.86
C TRP A 240 10.22 -22.84 14.73
N GLU A 241 10.09 -22.39 13.48
CA GLU A 241 10.12 -23.27 12.31
C GLU A 241 11.49 -23.90 12.10
N ARG A 242 12.55 -23.14 12.33
CA ARG A 242 13.93 -23.62 12.22
C ARG A 242 14.25 -24.66 13.30
N ALA A 243 13.82 -24.43 14.54
CA ALA A 243 14.08 -25.29 15.69
C ALA A 243 13.20 -26.56 15.68
N VAL A 244 11.96 -26.44 15.22
CA VAL A 244 10.97 -27.52 15.19
C VAL A 244 10.37 -27.65 13.77
N PRO A 245 11.18 -28.07 12.77
CA PRO A 245 10.70 -28.23 11.40
C PRO A 245 9.59 -29.32 11.35
N PRO A 246 8.42 -29.03 10.76
CA PRO A 246 7.31 -29.97 10.66
C PRO A 246 7.71 -31.30 10.03
N GLU A 247 8.59 -31.27 9.02
CA GLU A 247 9.07 -32.46 8.30
C GLU A 247 9.79 -33.45 9.22
N LYS A 248 10.39 -32.96 10.30
CA LYS A 248 11.15 -33.79 11.25
C LYS A 248 10.28 -34.27 12.39
N TYR A 249 9.44 -33.39 12.95
CA TYR A 249 8.79 -33.66 14.24
C TYR A 249 7.31 -33.99 14.14
N GLN A 250 6.59 -33.64 13.07
CA GLN A 250 5.12 -33.77 13.10
C GLN A 250 4.61 -35.21 13.24
N ALA A 251 5.26 -36.17 12.58
CA ALA A 251 4.83 -37.57 12.63
C ALA A 251 5.12 -38.22 13.99
N ALA A 252 6.27 -37.92 14.60
CA ALA A 252 6.71 -38.53 15.85
C ALA A 252 6.23 -37.77 17.10
N HIS A 253 6.06 -36.45 16.99
CA HIS A 253 5.74 -35.51 18.07
C HIS A 253 4.63 -34.54 17.68
N PRO A 254 3.41 -35.02 17.36
CA PRO A 254 2.29 -34.15 17.02
C PRO A 254 1.95 -33.14 18.14
N GLU A 255 2.27 -33.44 19.39
CA GLU A 255 2.09 -32.58 20.57
C GLU A 255 2.93 -31.30 20.54
N TYR A 256 3.97 -31.22 19.69
CA TYR A 256 4.78 -30.01 19.53
C TYR A 256 4.06 -28.90 18.77
N PHE A 257 2.99 -29.24 18.05
CA PHE A 257 2.27 -28.33 17.16
C PHE A 257 0.96 -27.85 17.80
N ALA A 258 0.44 -26.71 17.34
CA ALA A 258 -0.77 -26.14 17.92
C ALA A 258 -1.97 -27.11 17.80
N LEU A 259 -2.70 -27.27 18.91
CA LEU A 259 -4.02 -27.89 18.92
C LEU A 259 -5.04 -26.84 18.47
N ILE A 260 -5.75 -27.06 17.38
CA ILE A 260 -6.80 -26.16 16.89
C ILE A 260 -8.00 -27.00 16.49
N GLY A 261 -9.18 -26.71 17.04
CA GLY A 261 -10.40 -27.48 16.75
C GLY A 261 -10.26 -28.97 17.12
N GLY A 262 -9.48 -29.29 18.15
CA GLY A 262 -9.21 -30.67 18.59
C GLY A 262 -8.15 -31.42 17.78
N GLN A 263 -7.52 -30.81 16.76
CA GLN A 263 -6.50 -31.45 15.93
C GLN A 263 -5.14 -30.75 16.04
N ARG A 264 -4.04 -31.53 15.99
CA ARG A 264 -2.67 -31.01 15.96
C ARG A 264 -2.31 -30.64 14.52
N MET A 265 -2.15 -29.35 14.27
CA MET A 265 -2.06 -28.81 12.91
C MET A 265 -0.62 -28.80 12.39
N ASN A 266 -0.44 -29.05 11.09
CA ASN A 266 0.81 -28.64 10.43
C ASN A 266 0.83 -27.10 10.34
N PRO A 267 1.91 -26.41 10.72
CA PRO A 267 2.04 -24.96 10.57
C PRO A 267 1.89 -24.48 9.12
N LYS A 268 2.39 -25.25 8.15
CA LYS A 268 2.43 -24.86 6.73
C LYS A 268 1.03 -24.75 6.14
N GLY A 269 0.76 -23.60 5.50
CA GLY A 269 -0.45 -23.36 4.70
C GLY A 269 -1.72 -23.00 5.48
N VAL A 270 -1.70 -23.08 6.82
CA VAL A 270 -2.85 -22.73 7.67
C VAL A 270 -2.49 -21.76 8.80
N ASN A 271 -1.26 -21.25 8.84
CA ASN A 271 -0.74 -20.30 9.83
C ASN A 271 -0.90 -20.77 11.29
N ALA A 272 -0.93 -22.09 11.51
CA ALA A 272 -0.98 -22.68 12.83
C ALA A 272 0.39 -22.56 13.51
N GLN A 273 0.40 -22.21 14.78
CA GLN A 273 1.63 -21.98 15.53
C GLN A 273 2.12 -23.27 16.23
N TYR A 274 3.09 -23.13 17.11
CA TYR A 274 3.64 -24.23 17.90
C TYR A 274 3.03 -24.28 19.30
N CYS A 275 3.09 -25.45 19.94
CA CYS A 275 2.61 -25.65 21.31
C CYS A 275 3.68 -25.21 22.31
N ILE A 276 3.79 -23.89 22.55
CA ILE A 276 4.85 -23.32 23.40
C ILE A 276 4.75 -23.68 24.88
N SER A 277 3.65 -24.30 25.34
CA SER A 277 3.56 -24.85 26.69
C SER A 277 4.28 -26.20 26.85
N ASN A 278 4.70 -26.84 25.74
CA ASN A 278 5.44 -28.08 25.78
C ASN A 278 6.92 -27.78 26.14
N PRO A 279 7.46 -28.35 27.23
CA PRO A 279 8.83 -28.10 27.67
C PRO A 279 9.89 -28.51 26.63
N ASP A 280 9.66 -29.59 25.88
CA ASP A 280 10.59 -30.06 24.86
C ASP A 280 10.67 -29.08 23.68
N VAL A 281 9.55 -28.44 23.34
CA VAL A 281 9.51 -27.38 22.32
C VAL A 281 10.32 -26.16 22.76
N GLN A 282 10.15 -25.72 24.02
CA GLN A 282 10.95 -24.62 24.56
C GLN A 282 12.44 -24.97 24.61
N GLU A 283 12.78 -26.22 24.93
CA GLU A 283 14.16 -26.70 24.92
C GLU A 283 14.74 -26.73 23.52
N LEU A 284 14.00 -27.21 22.51
CA LEU A 284 14.43 -27.17 21.12
C LEU A 284 14.67 -25.74 20.63
N PHE A 285 13.86 -24.76 21.06
CA PHE A 285 14.12 -23.35 20.77
C PHE A 285 15.45 -22.90 21.38
N TYR A 286 15.68 -23.18 22.67
CA TYR A 286 16.95 -22.84 23.33
C TYR A 286 18.17 -23.49 22.66
N GLN A 287 18.08 -24.78 22.34
CA GLN A 287 19.15 -25.54 21.69
C GLN A 287 19.46 -25.01 20.28
N ASP A 288 18.44 -24.62 19.51
CA ASP A 288 18.68 -23.94 18.23
C ASP A 288 19.49 -22.65 18.46
N LEU A 289 19.05 -21.78 19.38
CA LEU A 289 19.72 -20.50 19.66
C LEU A 289 21.21 -20.68 20.01
N ILE A 290 21.54 -21.54 20.97
CA ILE A 290 22.93 -21.73 21.41
C ILE A 290 23.79 -22.41 20.34
N SER A 291 23.21 -23.29 19.51
CA SER A 291 23.98 -23.96 18.45
C SER A 291 24.60 -22.99 17.44
N TRP A 292 23.93 -21.86 17.16
CA TRP A 292 24.49 -20.81 16.31
C TRP A 292 25.61 -20.04 17.02
N LEU A 293 25.46 -19.79 18.32
CA LEU A 293 26.46 -19.08 19.10
C LEU A 293 27.74 -19.90 19.28
N ASP A 294 27.61 -21.21 19.50
CA ASP A 294 28.71 -22.19 19.56
C ASP A 294 29.48 -22.28 18.24
N GLU A 295 28.81 -22.04 17.11
CA GLU A 295 29.41 -21.93 15.78
C GLU A 295 30.16 -20.61 15.52
N GLY A 296 30.21 -19.71 16.51
CA GLY A 296 31.02 -18.50 16.52
C GLY A 296 30.27 -17.20 16.19
N TYR A 297 28.96 -17.27 15.92
CA TYR A 297 28.14 -16.08 15.75
C TYR A 297 28.12 -15.23 17.04
N GLN A 298 27.93 -13.91 16.92
CA GLN A 298 27.86 -13.01 18.09
C GLN A 298 26.41 -12.74 18.52
N SER A 299 25.46 -12.94 17.61
CA SER A 299 24.04 -12.80 17.91
C SER A 299 23.20 -13.84 17.18
N VAL A 300 21.96 -14.02 17.63
CA VAL A 300 20.99 -14.96 17.06
C VAL A 300 19.57 -14.40 17.12
N ASP A 301 18.78 -14.67 16.08
CA ASP A 301 17.37 -14.27 16.01
C ASP A 301 16.46 -15.17 16.84
N LEU A 302 15.50 -14.55 17.54
CA LEU A 302 14.41 -15.20 18.27
C LEU A 302 13.04 -14.61 17.86
N GLY A 303 12.25 -15.38 17.13
CA GLY A 303 10.91 -14.94 16.74
C GLY A 303 9.97 -16.03 16.26
N GLN A 304 8.68 -15.71 16.26
CA GLN A 304 7.61 -16.57 15.78
C GLN A 304 7.49 -16.56 14.24
N PRO A 305 6.87 -17.60 13.65
CA PRO A 305 6.51 -17.67 12.23
C PRO A 305 5.55 -16.58 11.76
N ASP A 306 5.41 -16.47 10.43
CA ASP A 306 4.39 -15.65 9.77
C ASP A 306 2.96 -16.11 10.07
N GLY A 307 2.03 -15.14 10.02
CA GLY A 307 0.64 -15.37 10.41
C GLY A 307 0.49 -15.73 11.90
N PHE A 308 -0.73 -15.94 12.37
CA PHE A 308 -0.93 -16.39 13.75
C PHE A 308 -2.27 -17.07 14.02
N ARG A 309 -2.25 -18.37 14.30
CA ARG A 309 -3.35 -19.08 14.95
C ARG A 309 -2.84 -19.79 16.19
N ALA A 310 -3.34 -19.32 17.33
CA ALA A 310 -2.98 -19.78 18.65
C ALA A 310 -3.26 -21.28 18.87
N CYS A 311 -2.42 -21.92 19.68
CA CYS A 311 -2.72 -23.23 20.25
C CYS A 311 -3.87 -23.12 21.27
N GLN A 312 -4.84 -24.02 21.19
CA GLN A 312 -6.05 -24.03 22.03
C GLN A 312 -5.97 -25.09 23.14
N CYS A 313 -4.79 -25.70 23.38
CA CYS A 313 -4.65 -26.67 24.45
C CYS A 313 -4.73 -26.01 25.84
N GLU A 314 -5.25 -26.75 26.82
CA GLU A 314 -5.38 -26.28 28.20
C GLU A 314 -4.03 -25.80 28.81
N PRO A 315 -2.89 -26.49 28.61
CA PRO A 315 -1.61 -26.00 29.11
C PRO A 315 -1.20 -24.63 28.55
N CYS A 316 -1.42 -24.37 27.26
CA CYS A 316 -1.18 -23.05 26.67
C CYS A 316 -2.11 -21.99 27.25
N ALA A 317 -3.37 -22.32 27.54
CA ALA A 317 -4.31 -21.38 28.15
C ALA A 317 -3.88 -20.93 29.57
N LYS A 318 -3.17 -21.80 30.31
CA LYS A 318 -2.65 -21.51 31.66
C LYS A 318 -1.22 -20.97 31.67
N LEU A 319 -0.50 -21.06 30.56
CA LEU A 319 0.93 -20.74 30.48
C LEU A 319 1.19 -19.29 30.92
N PHE A 320 2.11 -19.12 31.88
CA PHE A 320 2.50 -17.85 32.50
C PHE A 320 1.36 -17.02 33.13
N GLY A 321 0.17 -17.61 33.32
CA GLY A 321 -0.97 -16.89 33.90
C GLY A 321 -1.52 -15.74 33.06
N THR A 322 -1.24 -15.69 31.74
CA THR A 322 -1.69 -14.59 30.87
C THR A 322 -3.05 -14.83 30.20
N GLY A 323 -3.71 -15.95 30.49
CA GLY A 323 -5.02 -16.29 29.95
C GLY A 323 -5.04 -16.35 28.43
N GLY A 324 -5.82 -15.48 27.78
CA GLY A 324 -5.90 -15.38 26.32
C GLY A 324 -4.83 -14.51 25.65
N ASP A 325 -4.03 -13.75 26.40
CA ASP A 325 -3.07 -12.79 25.83
C ASP A 325 -1.84 -13.51 25.28
N TRP A 326 -1.82 -13.76 23.96
CA TRP A 326 -0.71 -14.45 23.29
C TRP A 326 0.51 -13.56 23.06
N SER A 327 0.33 -12.24 22.95
CA SER A 327 1.46 -11.31 22.87
C SER A 327 2.31 -11.41 24.13
N GLU A 328 1.65 -11.38 25.30
CA GLU A 328 2.34 -11.47 26.58
C GLU A 328 3.01 -12.83 26.81
N LYS A 329 2.38 -13.94 26.36
CA LYS A 329 3.01 -15.27 26.45
C LYS A 329 4.33 -15.34 25.69
N ILE A 330 4.33 -14.80 24.48
CA ILE A 330 5.51 -14.85 23.61
C ILE A 330 6.61 -13.99 24.20
N TRP A 331 6.30 -12.80 24.73
CA TRP A 331 7.30 -11.96 25.40
C TRP A 331 7.92 -12.62 26.62
N LEU A 332 7.11 -13.29 27.45
CA LEU A 332 7.61 -14.00 28.64
C LEU A 332 8.48 -15.21 28.25
N LEU A 333 8.06 -15.99 27.25
CA LEU A 333 8.88 -17.07 26.71
C LEU A 333 10.22 -16.54 26.16
N ASN A 334 10.17 -15.51 25.32
CA ASN A 334 11.36 -14.95 24.70
C ASN A 334 12.33 -14.42 25.76
N ARG A 335 11.81 -13.75 26.79
CA ARG A 335 12.61 -13.28 27.93
C ARG A 335 13.29 -14.44 28.66
N GLN A 336 12.56 -15.50 28.99
CA GLN A 336 13.13 -16.68 29.67
C GLN A 336 14.26 -17.31 28.84
N LEU A 337 14.07 -17.45 27.52
CA LEU A 337 15.09 -17.98 26.62
C LEU A 337 16.33 -17.07 26.56
N ALA A 338 16.15 -15.75 26.50
CA ALA A 338 17.27 -14.81 26.49
C ALA A 338 18.04 -14.77 27.81
N GLU A 339 17.37 -14.87 28.95
CA GLU A 339 18.02 -14.98 30.26
C GLU A 339 18.84 -16.29 30.36
N ARG A 340 18.33 -17.40 29.83
CA ARG A 340 19.10 -18.66 29.71
C ARG A 340 20.33 -18.50 28.82
N VAL A 341 20.20 -17.84 27.67
CA VAL A 341 21.34 -17.57 26.77
C VAL A 341 22.36 -16.65 27.44
N LEU A 342 21.93 -15.63 28.19
CA LEU A 342 22.84 -14.76 28.92
C LEU A 342 23.70 -15.53 29.93
N ALA A 343 23.08 -16.50 30.61
CA ALA A 343 23.76 -17.33 31.59
C ALA A 343 24.78 -18.30 30.96
N SER A 344 24.44 -18.93 29.82
CA SER A 344 25.32 -19.90 29.16
C SER A 344 26.35 -19.28 28.22
N HIS A 345 26.03 -18.13 27.62
CA HIS A 345 26.84 -17.46 26.60
C HIS A 345 26.97 -15.95 26.90
N PRO A 346 27.64 -15.57 28.00
CA PRO A 346 27.81 -14.16 28.36
C PRO A 346 28.50 -13.38 27.24
N GLY A 347 27.97 -12.19 26.94
CA GLY A 347 28.47 -11.31 25.87
C GLY A 347 27.91 -11.59 24.47
N LYS A 348 27.07 -12.63 24.30
CA LYS A 348 26.29 -12.84 23.07
C LYS A 348 24.94 -12.14 23.13
N THR A 349 24.38 -11.80 21.96
CA THR A 349 23.11 -11.05 21.85
C THR A 349 21.98 -11.93 21.31
N VAL A 350 20.76 -11.74 21.84
CA VAL A 350 19.53 -12.32 21.29
C VAL A 350 18.70 -11.20 20.68
N ASN A 351 18.44 -11.28 19.37
CA ASN A 351 17.66 -10.32 18.62
C ASN A 351 16.21 -10.81 18.52
N MET A 352 15.29 -10.22 19.31
CA MET A 352 13.90 -10.66 19.38
C MET A 352 13.01 -9.94 18.37
N THR A 353 12.22 -10.70 17.63
CA THR A 353 11.30 -10.17 16.62
C THR A 353 10.04 -9.54 17.26
N SER A 354 9.85 -8.24 17.06
CA SER A 354 8.63 -7.49 17.38
C SER A 354 7.73 -7.44 16.15
N TYR A 355 6.80 -8.40 16.04
CA TYR A 355 6.05 -8.69 14.82
C TYR A 355 4.63 -9.21 15.10
N ILE A 356 3.65 -8.81 14.29
CA ILE A 356 2.22 -9.20 14.42
C ILE A 356 1.70 -8.97 15.84
N LEU A 357 1.67 -10.03 16.68
CA LEU A 357 1.21 -9.96 18.06
C LEU A 357 2.23 -9.27 18.98
N THR A 358 3.51 -9.49 18.74
CA THR A 358 4.60 -8.86 19.50
C THR A 358 4.96 -7.48 18.98
N ALA A 359 4.22 -6.92 18.00
CA ALA A 359 4.36 -5.52 17.62
C ALA A 359 4.01 -4.56 18.78
N THR A 360 3.16 -5.01 19.70
CA THR A 360 2.96 -4.33 20.99
C THR A 360 4.00 -4.83 22.00
N PRO A 361 4.73 -3.94 22.69
CA PRO A 361 5.69 -4.31 23.72
C PRO A 361 5.05 -5.03 24.92
N PRO A 362 5.84 -5.75 25.75
CA PRO A 362 5.31 -6.45 26.91
C PRO A 362 4.66 -5.51 27.92
N LYS A 363 3.60 -6.02 28.57
CA LYS A 363 2.85 -5.33 29.63
C LYS A 363 3.43 -5.62 31.01
N SER A 364 3.88 -6.85 31.26
CA SER A 364 4.34 -7.30 32.59
C SER A 364 5.75 -6.87 32.96
N PHE A 365 6.56 -6.41 31.99
CA PHE A 365 7.89 -5.91 32.26
C PHE A 365 8.31 -4.78 31.32
N LYS A 366 9.19 -3.91 31.81
CA LYS A 366 9.76 -2.79 31.05
C LYS A 366 11.24 -2.94 30.77
N GLN A 367 11.95 -3.81 31.48
CA GLN A 367 13.39 -3.98 31.35
C GLN A 367 13.72 -5.38 30.84
N PHE A 368 14.45 -5.43 29.73
CA PHE A 368 14.96 -6.67 29.15
C PHE A 368 16.34 -7.03 29.73
N SER A 369 16.75 -8.29 29.59
CA SER A 369 18.07 -8.76 30.01
C SER A 369 19.20 -8.10 29.19
N ALA A 370 20.40 -8.06 29.77
CA ALA A 370 21.54 -7.30 29.23
C ALA A 370 21.95 -7.70 27.80
N ASN A 371 21.58 -8.90 27.34
CA ASN A 371 21.87 -9.43 26.01
C ASN A 371 20.75 -9.20 24.97
N VAL A 372 19.69 -8.44 25.28
CA VAL A 372 18.54 -8.34 24.37
C VAL A 372 18.62 -7.12 23.47
N GLN A 373 18.43 -7.40 22.17
CA GLN A 373 18.14 -6.46 21.10
C GLN A 373 16.72 -6.75 20.57
N ILE A 374 16.00 -5.74 20.08
CA ILE A 374 14.67 -5.92 19.49
C ILE A 374 14.67 -5.57 18.00
N MET A 375 14.20 -6.48 17.15
CA MET A 375 13.94 -6.22 15.74
C MET A 375 12.52 -5.70 15.54
N LEU A 376 12.39 -4.43 15.16
CA LEU A 376 11.12 -3.80 14.83
C LEU A 376 10.75 -4.08 13.38
N THR A 377 9.55 -4.63 13.13
CA THR A 377 9.03 -4.84 11.77
C THR A 377 8.35 -3.59 11.21
N GLY A 378 9.06 -2.48 11.24
CA GLY A 378 8.59 -1.13 10.96
C GLY A 378 9.55 -0.12 11.60
N THR A 379 9.68 1.06 11.00
CA THR A 379 10.61 2.09 11.49
C THR A 379 9.99 3.48 11.44
N ASN A 380 8.66 3.58 11.45
CA ASN A 380 7.96 4.85 11.57
C ASN A 380 7.80 5.24 13.04
N GLU A 381 7.45 6.50 13.29
CA GLU A 381 7.28 7.03 14.65
C GLU A 381 6.26 6.21 15.48
N GLU A 382 5.20 5.74 14.83
CA GLU A 382 4.18 4.85 15.40
C GLU A 382 4.70 3.46 15.78
N ASP A 383 5.79 2.98 15.13
CA ASP A 383 6.45 1.73 15.51
C ASP A 383 7.36 1.92 16.73
N PHE A 384 7.96 3.11 16.88
CA PHE A 384 8.85 3.44 18.01
C PHE A 384 8.10 3.89 19.26
N ALA A 385 7.01 4.64 19.11
CA ALA A 385 6.29 5.26 20.21
C ALA A 385 5.88 4.27 21.32
N PRO A 386 5.41 3.03 21.03
CA PRO A 386 5.05 2.07 22.06
C PRO A 386 6.21 1.63 22.95
N TRP A 387 7.44 1.68 22.44
CA TRP A 387 8.66 1.25 23.13
C TRP A 387 9.24 2.31 24.07
N ARG A 388 8.68 3.52 24.08
CA ARG A 388 9.10 4.58 25.00
C ARG A 388 8.83 4.16 26.45
N GLY A 389 9.87 4.22 27.27
CA GLY A 389 9.83 3.78 28.67
C GLY A 389 10.19 2.30 28.87
N HIS A 390 10.50 1.55 27.80
CA HIS A 390 11.14 0.24 27.91
C HIS A 390 12.66 0.38 27.79
N VAL A 391 13.38 -0.44 28.54
CA VAL A 391 14.85 -0.52 28.53
C VAL A 391 15.25 -1.75 27.74
N VAL A 392 15.77 -1.52 26.54
CA VAL A 392 16.36 -2.53 25.65
C VAL A 392 17.88 -2.31 25.61
N PRO A 393 18.68 -3.08 26.37
CA PRO A 393 20.10 -2.77 26.56
C PRO A 393 20.92 -2.73 25.27
N GLN A 394 20.72 -3.71 24.38
CA GLN A 394 21.43 -3.79 23.09
C GLN A 394 20.75 -2.97 21.97
N GLY A 395 19.76 -2.13 22.29
CA GLY A 395 19.11 -1.26 21.30
C GLY A 395 18.18 -2.01 20.34
N PHE A 396 18.03 -1.48 19.13
CA PHE A 396 17.05 -1.97 18.16
C PHE A 396 17.67 -2.32 16.81
N THR A 397 17.00 -3.19 16.07
CA THR A 397 17.20 -3.38 14.62
C THR A 397 15.89 -3.05 13.91
N GLY A 398 15.96 -2.69 12.63
CA GLY A 398 14.80 -2.20 11.88
C GLY A 398 14.58 -2.97 10.59
N TYR A 399 13.36 -3.44 10.37
CA TYR A 399 12.90 -3.92 9.07
C TYR A 399 12.29 -2.74 8.28
N ILE A 400 12.88 -2.39 7.14
CA ILE A 400 12.45 -1.26 6.31
C ILE A 400 11.79 -1.72 5.01
N TYR A 401 10.74 -1.01 4.58
CA TYR A 401 9.93 -1.31 3.40
C TYR A 401 10.19 -0.33 2.24
N ASN A 402 11.38 0.28 2.21
CA ASN A 402 11.67 1.38 1.30
C ASN A 402 11.57 0.98 -0.19
N TRP A 403 12.03 -0.22 -0.54
CA TRP A 403 12.04 -0.75 -1.92
C TRP A 403 11.48 -2.17 -1.98
N CYS A 404 10.43 -2.38 -1.20
CA CYS A 404 9.71 -3.64 -1.10
C CYS A 404 9.16 -4.02 -2.50
N PRO A 405 9.41 -5.24 -3.02
CA PRO A 405 9.01 -5.67 -4.36
C PRO A 405 7.53 -6.10 -4.42
N ASN A 406 6.75 -5.66 -3.43
CA ASN A 406 5.34 -5.92 -3.20
C ASN A 406 4.60 -4.57 -3.15
N LEU A 407 5.06 -3.59 -3.92
CA LEU A 407 4.55 -2.21 -3.89
C LEU A 407 3.91 -1.87 -5.22
N SER A 408 2.86 -1.06 -5.16
CA SER A 408 2.13 -0.61 -6.35
C SER A 408 3.02 0.13 -7.37
N THR A 409 4.26 0.48 -7.06
CA THR A 409 5.21 1.15 -7.97
C THR A 409 6.28 0.23 -8.58
N ARG A 410 6.45 -1.03 -8.16
CA ARG A 410 7.47 -2.06 -8.56
C ARG A 410 8.75 -1.63 -9.32
N TYR A 411 8.65 -1.16 -10.56
CA TYR A 411 9.77 -0.68 -11.41
C TYR A 411 9.66 0.81 -11.75
N THR A 412 9.10 1.58 -10.83
CA THR A 412 9.03 3.05 -10.85
C THR A 412 9.52 3.59 -9.51
N PRO A 413 10.10 4.80 -9.46
CA PRO A 413 10.71 5.35 -8.25
C PRO A 413 9.79 5.33 -7.02
N MET A 414 10.35 4.96 -5.86
CA MET A 414 9.56 4.75 -4.63
C MET A 414 9.83 5.77 -3.54
N ARG A 415 11.08 6.21 -3.38
CA ARG A 415 11.50 7.08 -2.28
C ARG A 415 12.20 8.33 -2.79
N THR A 416 12.27 9.34 -1.94
CA THR A 416 12.93 10.61 -2.23
C THR A 416 14.10 10.85 -1.27
N PRO A 417 15.08 11.69 -1.65
CA PRO A 417 16.19 12.04 -0.75
C PRO A 417 15.70 12.69 0.56
N GLY A 418 14.62 13.48 0.52
CA GLY A 418 14.04 14.13 1.71
C GLY A 418 13.37 13.14 2.68
N PHE A 419 12.67 12.14 2.16
CA PHE A 419 12.16 11.02 2.97
C PHE A 419 13.32 10.30 3.68
N ILE A 420 14.36 9.99 2.92
CA ILE A 420 15.54 9.27 3.40
C ILE A 420 16.29 10.04 4.50
N GLU A 421 16.48 11.35 4.34
CA GLU A 421 17.08 12.18 5.39
C GLU A 421 16.29 12.09 6.70
N THR A 422 14.96 12.21 6.60
CA THR A 422 14.06 12.14 7.77
C THR A 422 14.13 10.77 8.43
N GLN A 423 14.11 9.70 7.63
CA GLN A 423 14.22 8.33 8.14
C GLN A 423 15.59 8.08 8.78
N ALA A 424 16.70 8.49 8.16
CA ALA A 424 18.04 8.28 8.70
C ALA A 424 18.22 8.93 10.09
N LYS A 425 17.75 10.17 10.25
CA LYS A 425 17.73 10.87 11.56
C LYS A 425 16.94 10.09 12.60
N ARG A 426 15.71 9.67 12.24
CA ARG A 426 14.84 8.89 13.12
C ARG A 426 15.46 7.54 13.52
N LEU A 427 16.13 6.83 12.60
CA LEU A 427 16.79 5.56 12.89
C LEU A 427 17.91 5.73 13.93
N VAL A 428 18.75 6.77 13.78
CA VAL A 428 19.85 7.05 14.73
C VAL A 428 19.30 7.49 16.09
N GLU A 429 18.32 8.40 16.11
CA GLU A 429 17.68 8.88 17.35
C GLU A 429 17.08 7.73 18.17
N ASN A 430 16.55 6.70 17.50
CA ASN A 430 15.94 5.53 18.13
C ASN A 430 16.89 4.34 18.30
N ARG A 431 18.22 4.55 18.19
CA ARG A 431 19.26 3.52 18.42
C ARG A 431 19.10 2.26 17.55
N ILE A 432 18.75 2.43 16.27
CA ILE A 432 18.77 1.34 15.30
C ILE A 432 20.22 1.04 14.89
N GLN A 433 20.65 -0.20 15.09
CA GLN A 433 22.02 -0.66 14.88
C GLN A 433 22.17 -1.62 13.69
N SER A 434 21.07 -2.21 13.22
CA SER A 434 21.07 -3.02 12.00
C SER A 434 19.78 -2.81 11.21
N VAL A 435 19.87 -2.96 9.90
CA VAL A 435 18.74 -2.81 8.98
C VAL A 435 18.53 -4.08 8.16
N TYR A 436 17.29 -4.56 8.18
CA TYR A 436 16.77 -5.56 7.26
C TYR A 436 15.89 -4.86 6.24
N GLN A 437 16.31 -4.83 4.98
CA GLN A 437 15.59 -4.18 3.91
C GLN A 437 14.77 -5.21 3.13
N ASP A 438 13.48 -4.94 2.98
CA ASP A 438 12.64 -5.67 2.06
C ASP A 438 12.97 -5.31 0.61
N GLY A 439 13.31 -6.31 -0.19
CA GLY A 439 13.70 -6.16 -1.58
C GLY A 439 15.16 -5.74 -1.83
N PRO A 440 15.65 -5.94 -3.08
CA PRO A 440 17.06 -5.70 -3.42
C PRO A 440 17.47 -4.23 -3.53
N GLY A 441 16.50 -3.32 -3.61
CA GLY A 441 16.71 -2.01 -4.23
C GLY A 441 16.93 -2.13 -5.74
N THR A 442 16.12 -1.44 -6.53
CA THR A 442 16.16 -1.41 -8.00
C THR A 442 16.25 0.05 -8.50
N LEU A 443 16.31 0.25 -9.82
CA LEU A 443 16.26 1.58 -10.45
C LEU A 443 17.40 2.51 -10.05
N HIS A 444 18.65 2.06 -10.13
CA HIS A 444 19.77 2.91 -9.75
C HIS A 444 19.95 4.12 -10.68
N GLY A 445 19.39 4.11 -11.90
CA GLY A 445 19.32 5.30 -12.76
C GLY A 445 18.38 6.37 -12.18
N LEU A 446 17.12 6.02 -11.89
CA LEU A 446 16.09 6.96 -11.44
C LEU A 446 16.14 7.26 -9.93
N GLU A 447 16.64 6.34 -9.10
CA GLU A 447 16.76 6.49 -7.64
C GLU A 447 18.21 6.50 -7.14
N GLY A 448 19.21 6.58 -8.03
CA GLY A 448 20.63 6.70 -7.67
C GLY A 448 20.93 7.73 -6.58
N PRO A 449 20.43 8.99 -6.69
CA PRO A 449 20.60 9.99 -5.63
C PRO A 449 19.98 9.59 -4.29
N VAL A 450 18.92 8.78 -4.29
CA VAL A 450 18.22 8.33 -3.08
C VAL A 450 19.09 7.32 -2.33
N TYR A 451 19.62 6.31 -3.02
CA TYR A 451 20.53 5.33 -2.42
C TYR A 451 21.82 5.97 -1.91
N TYR A 452 22.39 6.88 -2.71
CA TYR A 452 23.59 7.61 -2.33
C TYR A 452 23.34 8.47 -1.09
N THR A 453 22.22 9.19 -1.05
CA THR A 453 21.82 9.98 0.12
C THR A 453 21.67 9.08 1.34
N MET A 454 20.98 7.93 1.22
CA MET A 454 20.78 7.03 2.36
C MET A 454 22.11 6.56 2.95
N GLY A 455 23.02 6.08 2.10
CA GLY A 455 24.32 5.61 2.58
C GLY A 455 25.17 6.71 3.21
N ARG A 456 25.18 7.90 2.60
CA ARG A 456 25.96 9.05 3.06
C ARG A 456 25.40 9.70 4.32
N MET A 457 24.08 9.67 4.54
CA MET A 457 23.50 10.20 5.78
C MET A 457 24.13 9.56 7.03
N PHE A 458 24.49 8.28 6.99
CA PHE A 458 25.10 7.59 8.14
C PHE A 458 26.61 7.85 8.32
N ASP A 459 27.25 8.58 7.40
CA ASP A 459 28.61 9.05 7.66
C ASP A 459 28.65 10.16 8.71
N ASP A 460 27.61 11.00 8.75
CA ASP A 460 27.40 12.09 9.69
C ASP A 460 25.94 12.57 9.60
N VAL A 461 25.05 11.92 10.36
CA VAL A 461 23.60 12.18 10.30
C VAL A 461 23.21 13.58 10.80
N THR A 462 24.10 14.20 11.57
CA THR A 462 23.88 15.51 12.18
C THR A 462 24.08 16.60 11.14
N ASN A 463 25.15 16.52 10.35
CA ASN A 463 25.56 17.59 9.45
C ASN A 463 25.19 17.35 7.98
N ASN A 464 25.04 16.08 7.56
CA ASN A 464 24.64 15.79 6.18
C ASN A 464 23.18 16.18 5.93
N GLN A 465 22.92 16.67 4.72
CA GLN A 465 21.61 17.11 4.26
C GLN A 465 21.37 16.57 2.85
N ALA A 466 20.16 16.08 2.58
CA ALA A 466 19.81 15.48 1.29
C ALA A 466 20.10 16.43 0.11
N LYS A 467 19.76 17.73 0.26
CA LYS A 467 20.02 18.72 -0.81
C LYS A 467 21.50 18.80 -1.19
N VAL A 468 22.42 18.69 -0.22
CA VAL A 468 23.87 18.74 -0.48
C VAL A 468 24.32 17.44 -1.14
N LEU A 469 23.84 16.30 -0.65
CA LEU A 469 24.20 14.99 -1.14
C LEU A 469 23.69 14.70 -2.56
N VAL A 470 22.52 15.23 -2.92
CA VAL A 470 21.99 15.16 -4.29
C VAL A 470 22.86 15.97 -5.26
N HIS A 471 23.25 17.19 -4.90
CA HIS A 471 24.16 17.99 -5.70
C HIS A 471 25.53 17.32 -5.84
N GLU A 472 26.04 16.74 -4.75
CA GLU A 472 27.30 15.98 -4.76
C GLU A 472 27.22 14.77 -5.70
N PHE A 473 26.13 13.97 -5.61
CA PHE A 473 25.88 12.84 -6.49
C PHE A 473 25.83 13.30 -7.96
N CYS A 474 25.00 14.29 -8.28
CA CYS A 474 24.85 14.76 -9.65
C CYS A 474 26.15 15.32 -10.23
N GLY A 475 26.89 16.10 -9.43
CA GLY A 475 28.20 16.65 -9.82
C GLY A 475 29.20 15.55 -10.15
N ALA A 476 29.31 14.53 -9.30
CA ALA A 476 30.22 13.41 -9.52
C ALA A 476 29.75 12.45 -10.63
N ALA A 477 28.44 12.16 -10.70
CA ALA A 477 27.89 11.21 -11.66
C ALA A 477 27.88 11.76 -13.09
N PHE A 478 27.58 13.05 -13.25
CA PHE A 478 27.25 13.64 -14.56
C PHE A 478 28.13 14.82 -14.98
N GLY A 479 28.97 15.38 -14.10
CA GLY A 479 29.90 16.47 -14.44
C GLY A 479 29.17 17.67 -15.06
N LYS A 480 29.53 18.04 -16.30
CA LYS A 480 28.86 19.16 -17.01
C LYS A 480 27.37 18.93 -17.27
N ALA A 481 26.90 17.68 -17.28
CA ALA A 481 25.50 17.34 -17.41
C ALA A 481 24.73 17.41 -16.08
N ALA A 482 25.38 17.76 -14.97
CA ALA A 482 24.73 17.84 -13.66
C ALA A 482 23.56 18.83 -13.57
N PRO A 483 23.62 20.07 -14.11
CA PRO A 483 22.51 21.02 -13.98
C PRO A 483 21.16 20.52 -14.52
N PRO A 484 21.05 20.01 -15.78
CA PRO A 484 19.78 19.42 -16.24
C PRO A 484 19.41 18.15 -15.47
N MET A 485 20.38 17.36 -15.00
CA MET A 485 20.09 16.18 -14.18
C MET A 485 19.54 16.54 -12.78
N ILE A 486 19.99 17.62 -12.17
CA ILE A 486 19.42 18.13 -10.91
C ILE A 486 17.96 18.51 -11.13
N GLN A 487 17.65 19.22 -12.22
CA GLN A 487 16.26 19.56 -12.59
C GLN A 487 15.41 18.32 -12.88
N PHE A 488 15.98 17.32 -13.57
CA PHE A 488 15.32 16.03 -13.82
C PHE A 488 14.92 15.35 -12.51
N TYR A 489 15.86 15.20 -11.56
CA TYR A 489 15.59 14.52 -10.29
C TYR A 489 14.67 15.34 -9.38
N ASP A 490 14.80 16.66 -9.35
CA ASP A 490 13.90 17.54 -8.58
C ASP A 490 12.45 17.34 -9.00
N GLN A 491 12.17 17.40 -10.31
CA GLN A 491 10.83 17.17 -10.85
C GLN A 491 10.33 15.74 -10.62
N LEU A 492 11.20 14.74 -10.82
CA LEU A 492 10.84 13.33 -10.60
C LEU A 492 10.48 13.07 -9.13
N PHE A 493 11.29 13.55 -8.19
CA PHE A 493 11.06 13.33 -6.76
C PHE A 493 9.90 14.16 -6.22
N HIS A 494 9.69 15.38 -6.72
CA HIS A 494 8.50 16.15 -6.41
C HIS A 494 7.22 15.36 -6.74
N ALA A 495 7.18 14.71 -7.91
CA ALA A 495 6.02 13.98 -8.38
C ALA A 495 5.64 12.76 -7.51
N ILE A 496 6.60 12.17 -6.81
CA ILE A 496 6.40 11.00 -5.95
C ILE A 496 6.45 11.32 -4.44
N GLU A 497 6.62 12.58 -4.04
CA GLU A 497 6.83 12.94 -2.63
C GLU A 497 5.64 12.54 -1.74
N LEU A 498 4.41 12.70 -2.25
CA LEU A 498 3.20 12.24 -1.56
C LEU A 498 3.19 10.73 -1.36
N TYR A 499 3.63 9.98 -2.37
CA TYR A 499 3.75 8.53 -2.26
C TYR A 499 4.79 8.15 -1.22
N ALA A 500 5.99 8.72 -1.37
CA ALA A 500 7.15 8.40 -0.55
C ALA A 500 6.91 8.68 0.95
N ARG A 501 6.09 9.67 1.32
CA ARG A 501 5.83 10.03 2.73
C ARG A 501 4.56 9.46 3.33
N HIS A 502 3.53 9.23 2.52
CA HIS A 502 2.18 9.01 3.07
C HIS A 502 1.50 7.75 2.54
N LEU A 503 1.71 7.39 1.27
CA LEU A 503 0.94 6.31 0.64
C LEU A 503 1.69 4.98 0.58
N GLY A 504 3.03 4.98 0.71
CA GLY A 504 3.84 3.77 0.70
C GLY A 504 3.45 2.76 1.79
N THR A 505 3.88 1.51 1.65
CA THR A 505 3.54 0.47 2.63
C THR A 505 4.03 0.82 4.02
N ARG A 506 3.12 0.71 4.99
CA ARG A 506 3.26 1.12 6.39
C ARG A 506 3.41 2.63 6.62
N ASP A 507 3.19 3.48 5.62
CA ASP A 507 3.09 4.92 5.83
C ASP A 507 1.68 5.32 6.31
N PRO A 508 1.48 6.52 6.89
CA PRO A 508 0.26 6.86 7.63
C PRO A 508 -1.05 6.75 6.84
N ALA A 509 -1.02 6.90 5.51
CA ALA A 509 -2.16 6.76 4.61
C ALA A 509 -2.10 5.44 3.81
N TRP A 510 -1.40 4.43 4.32
CA TRP A 510 -1.43 3.08 3.72
C TRP A 510 -2.78 2.40 3.98
N THR A 511 -3.27 2.49 5.23
CA THR A 511 -4.60 2.03 5.63
C THR A 511 -5.29 3.10 6.45
N TYR A 512 -6.60 3.28 6.26
CA TYR A 512 -7.42 4.22 7.02
C TYR A 512 -8.65 3.52 7.58
N THR A 513 -9.23 4.10 8.62
CA THR A 513 -10.55 3.71 9.10
C THR A 513 -11.54 4.73 8.55
N ASP A 514 -12.55 4.27 7.81
CA ASP A 514 -13.57 5.16 7.29
C ASP A 514 -14.56 5.60 8.38
N ILE A 515 -15.50 6.48 8.02
CA ILE A 515 -16.51 7.03 8.96
C ILE A 515 -17.43 5.97 9.57
N TYR A 516 -17.40 4.73 9.05
CA TYR A 516 -18.18 3.60 9.55
C TYR A 516 -17.34 2.65 10.41
N GLY A 517 -16.11 3.02 10.76
CA GLY A 517 -15.21 2.18 11.55
C GLY A 517 -14.53 1.06 10.74
N ARG A 518 -14.64 1.06 9.41
CA ARG A 518 -14.09 -0.01 8.56
C ARG A 518 -12.67 0.34 8.16
N ARG A 519 -11.74 -0.59 8.39
CA ARG A 519 -10.37 -0.47 7.89
C ARG A 519 -10.34 -0.71 6.38
N ARG A 520 -9.84 0.26 5.62
CA ARG A 520 -9.67 0.22 4.17
C ARG A 520 -8.23 0.53 3.78
N LYS A 521 -7.81 0.08 2.60
CA LYS A 521 -6.52 0.43 2.00
C LYS A 521 -6.72 1.56 0.98
N HIS A 522 -5.81 2.53 0.95
CA HIS A 522 -5.83 3.56 -0.10
C HIS A 522 -5.35 3.02 -1.44
N LEU A 523 -4.39 2.10 -1.43
CA LEU A 523 -3.79 1.49 -2.63
C LEU A 523 -4.49 0.17 -2.99
N THR A 524 -5.43 0.21 -3.93
CA THR A 524 -6.06 -1.00 -4.50
C THR A 524 -5.94 -1.11 -6.02
N ASP A 525 -5.76 0.01 -6.73
CA ASP A 525 -5.54 0.02 -8.18
C ASP A 525 -4.24 0.77 -8.54
N PRO A 526 -3.17 0.06 -8.96
CA PRO A 526 -1.88 0.70 -9.23
C PRO A 526 -1.92 1.70 -10.39
N LEU A 527 -2.85 1.53 -11.34
CA LEU A 527 -2.96 2.41 -12.51
C LEU A 527 -3.36 3.84 -12.13
N GLN A 528 -4.26 4.01 -11.16
CA GLN A 528 -4.68 5.32 -10.68
C GLN A 528 -3.49 6.16 -10.21
N PHE A 529 -2.60 5.55 -9.42
CA PHE A 529 -1.45 6.23 -8.83
C PHE A 529 -0.35 6.49 -9.85
N LEU A 530 -0.04 5.53 -10.72
CA LEU A 530 0.91 5.75 -11.81
C LEU A 530 0.45 6.89 -12.74
N GLY A 531 -0.85 7.00 -13.00
CA GLY A 531 -1.42 8.12 -13.76
C GLY A 531 -1.29 9.46 -13.03
N PHE A 532 -1.46 9.47 -11.71
CA PHE A 532 -1.32 10.66 -10.87
C PHE A 532 0.14 11.12 -10.73
N PHE A 533 1.09 10.21 -10.49
CA PHE A 533 2.50 10.54 -10.30
C PHE A 533 3.21 10.92 -11.61
N TYR A 534 2.80 10.35 -12.74
CA TYR A 534 3.51 10.52 -14.01
C TYR A 534 2.63 11.14 -15.09
N PRO A 535 2.17 12.40 -14.93
CA PRO A 535 1.35 13.06 -15.94
C PRO A 535 2.15 13.32 -17.22
N PRO A 536 1.49 13.43 -18.40
CA PRO A 536 2.18 13.63 -19.68
C PRO A 536 3.09 14.87 -19.73
N THR A 537 2.69 15.96 -19.04
CA THR A 537 3.48 17.20 -18.96
C THR A 537 4.78 17.02 -18.19
N LEU A 538 4.76 16.29 -17.08
CA LEU A 538 5.97 15.93 -16.33
C LEU A 538 6.89 15.06 -17.20
N LEU A 539 6.36 14.02 -17.83
CA LEU A 539 7.16 13.12 -18.68
C LEU A 539 7.84 13.86 -19.83
N ALA A 540 7.15 14.83 -20.46
CA ALA A 540 7.75 15.67 -21.50
C ALA A 540 8.87 16.57 -20.95
N SER A 541 8.70 17.14 -19.74
CA SER A 541 9.74 17.94 -19.09
C SER A 541 10.97 17.10 -18.72
N LEU A 542 10.76 15.92 -18.12
CA LEU A 542 11.83 14.97 -17.79
C LEU A 542 12.61 14.53 -19.04
N GLU A 543 11.91 14.23 -20.14
CA GLU A 543 12.55 13.93 -21.43
C GLU A 543 13.45 15.09 -21.90
N ALA A 544 12.97 16.33 -21.84
CA ALA A 544 13.73 17.49 -22.27
C ALA A 544 15.01 17.69 -21.42
N GLN A 545 14.92 17.52 -20.11
CA GLN A 545 16.09 17.60 -19.22
C GLN A 545 17.09 16.48 -19.51
N LEU A 546 16.62 15.24 -19.66
CA LEU A 546 17.51 14.10 -19.93
C LEU A 546 18.18 14.22 -21.31
N ALA A 547 17.45 14.60 -22.35
CA ALA A 547 18.02 14.84 -23.68
C ALA A 547 19.06 15.97 -23.67
N GLN A 548 18.86 17.01 -22.85
CA GLN A 548 19.86 18.06 -22.67
C GLN A 548 21.11 17.54 -21.92
N ALA A 549 20.94 16.71 -20.89
CA ALA A 549 22.04 16.09 -20.17
C ALA A 549 22.88 15.18 -21.10
N GLU A 550 22.24 14.40 -21.97
CA GLU A 550 22.90 13.53 -22.95
C GLU A 550 23.78 14.31 -23.93
N LYS A 551 23.34 15.50 -24.37
CA LYS A 551 24.14 16.39 -25.23
C LYS A 551 25.39 16.97 -24.53
N LEU A 552 25.34 17.11 -23.20
CA LEU A 552 26.43 17.65 -22.39
C LEU A 552 27.40 16.58 -21.88
N ALA A 553 27.14 15.30 -22.15
CA ALA A 553 27.92 14.18 -21.66
C ALA A 553 29.29 14.08 -22.35
N LEU A 554 30.37 14.34 -21.60
CA LEU A 554 31.73 14.39 -22.16
C LEU A 554 32.48 13.06 -22.10
N THR A 555 32.35 12.32 -21.01
CA THR A 555 33.13 11.10 -20.77
C THR A 555 32.29 9.84 -20.96
N ASP A 556 32.93 8.71 -21.24
CA ASP A 556 32.24 7.44 -21.43
C ASP A 556 31.54 6.96 -20.16
N LYS A 557 32.07 7.28 -18.97
CA LYS A 557 31.40 7.01 -17.69
C LYS A 557 30.09 7.78 -17.58
N VAL A 558 30.10 9.09 -17.89
CA VAL A 558 28.89 9.93 -17.84
C VAL A 558 27.85 9.44 -18.85
N LYS A 559 28.26 9.13 -20.09
CA LYS A 559 27.38 8.56 -21.12
C LYS A 559 26.77 7.23 -20.67
N THR A 560 27.57 6.36 -20.05
CA THR A 560 27.12 5.04 -19.55
C THR A 560 26.09 5.18 -18.42
N ARG A 561 26.27 6.15 -17.51
CA ARG A 561 25.30 6.45 -16.44
C ARG A 561 24.01 7.06 -16.99
N LEU A 562 24.10 8.03 -17.91
CA LEU A 562 22.92 8.62 -18.55
C LEU A 562 22.14 7.58 -19.36
N ALA A 563 22.82 6.66 -20.04
CA ALA A 563 22.16 5.55 -20.73
C ALA A 563 21.34 4.68 -19.76
N LEU A 564 21.80 4.48 -18.51
CA LEU A 564 21.02 3.77 -17.49
C LEU A 564 19.76 4.55 -17.11
N VAL A 565 19.90 5.86 -16.84
CA VAL A 565 18.77 6.75 -16.55
C VAL A 565 17.76 6.72 -17.70
N ARG A 566 18.23 6.83 -18.95
CA ARG A 566 17.44 6.74 -20.17
C ARG A 566 16.65 5.45 -20.27
N ARG A 567 17.31 4.31 -20.10
CA ARG A 567 16.65 2.99 -20.17
C ARG A 567 15.54 2.85 -19.12
N GLU A 568 15.81 3.24 -17.88
CA GLU A 568 14.80 3.16 -16.81
C GLU A 568 13.67 4.18 -17.02
N PHE A 569 13.99 5.38 -17.52
CA PHE A 569 13.01 6.40 -17.86
C PHE A 569 12.11 6.02 -19.04
N ASP A 570 12.67 5.40 -20.08
CA ASP A 570 11.89 4.94 -21.23
C ASP A 570 10.91 3.83 -20.83
N TYR A 571 11.35 2.90 -19.98
CA TYR A 571 10.46 1.91 -19.36
C TYR A 571 9.33 2.58 -18.56
N LEU A 572 9.64 3.52 -17.67
CA LEU A 572 8.67 4.30 -16.89
C LEU A 572 7.65 4.99 -17.81
N ARG A 573 8.14 5.67 -18.85
CA ARG A 573 7.33 6.40 -19.83
C ARG A 573 6.41 5.45 -20.60
N GLY A 574 6.91 4.28 -20.99
CA GLY A 574 6.11 3.24 -21.65
C GLY A 574 4.98 2.70 -20.76
N VAL A 575 5.27 2.48 -19.47
CA VAL A 575 4.27 2.11 -18.46
C VAL A 575 3.21 3.22 -18.32
N ALA A 576 3.62 4.46 -18.04
CA ALA A 576 2.71 5.58 -17.85
C ALA A 576 1.86 5.87 -19.10
N ARG A 577 2.41 5.72 -20.31
CA ARG A 577 1.67 5.89 -21.56
C ARG A 577 0.50 4.90 -21.68
N VAL A 578 0.71 3.63 -21.31
CA VAL A 578 -0.35 2.63 -21.30
C VAL A 578 -1.42 2.97 -20.25
N VAL A 579 -1.02 3.46 -19.07
CA VAL A 579 -1.95 3.91 -18.03
C VAL A 579 -2.87 5.03 -18.54
N HIS A 580 -2.29 6.09 -19.12
CA HIS A 580 -3.07 7.24 -19.62
C HIS A 580 -3.99 6.86 -20.78
N LEU A 581 -3.53 6.00 -21.69
CA LEU A 581 -4.37 5.52 -22.79
C LEU A 581 -5.45 4.55 -22.31
N ASN A 582 -5.22 3.83 -21.22
CA ASN A 582 -6.26 3.05 -20.56
C ASN A 582 -7.34 3.95 -19.97
N HIS A 583 -6.97 5.02 -19.26
CA HIS A 583 -7.95 5.99 -18.77
C HIS A 583 -8.72 6.64 -19.93
N ALA A 584 -8.04 7.00 -21.02
CA ALA A 584 -8.71 7.52 -22.21
C ALA A 584 -9.71 6.52 -22.83
N PHE A 585 -9.35 5.23 -22.92
CA PHE A 585 -10.25 4.18 -23.38
C PHE A 585 -11.44 3.94 -22.43
N GLN A 586 -11.23 4.05 -21.12
CA GLN A 586 -12.32 3.96 -20.13
C GLN A 586 -13.30 5.13 -20.24
N ILE A 587 -12.81 6.33 -20.53
CA ILE A 587 -13.66 7.53 -20.74
C ILE A 587 -14.46 7.40 -22.05
N GLN A 588 -13.82 6.93 -23.11
CA GLN A 588 -14.42 6.81 -24.44
C GLN A 588 -14.07 5.44 -25.05
N PRO A 589 -14.87 4.40 -24.79
CA PRO A 589 -14.56 3.01 -25.17
C PRO A 589 -14.85 2.72 -26.65
N ASP A 590 -14.30 3.51 -27.55
CA ASP A 590 -14.38 3.30 -28.99
C ASP A 590 -13.15 2.55 -29.55
N ARG A 591 -13.24 2.16 -30.84
CA ARG A 591 -12.16 1.41 -31.51
C ARG A 591 -10.87 2.21 -31.59
N ALA A 592 -10.94 3.51 -31.83
CA ALA A 592 -9.75 4.35 -31.98
C ALA A 592 -9.00 4.52 -30.65
N ALA A 593 -9.71 4.69 -29.54
CA ALA A 593 -9.12 4.73 -28.20
C ALA A 593 -8.51 3.39 -27.80
N ARG A 594 -9.21 2.26 -28.06
CA ARG A 594 -8.67 0.92 -27.85
C ARG A 594 -7.41 0.68 -28.66
N ASP A 595 -7.45 0.92 -29.97
CA ASP A 595 -6.33 0.59 -30.86
C ASP A 595 -5.08 1.41 -30.50
N ARG A 596 -5.23 2.68 -30.10
CA ARG A 596 -4.12 3.48 -29.55
C ARG A 596 -3.52 2.89 -28.28
N LEU A 597 -4.36 2.39 -27.36
CA LEU A 597 -3.91 1.70 -26.15
C LEU A 597 -3.16 0.40 -26.50
N LEU A 598 -3.70 -0.40 -27.40
CA LEU A 598 -3.06 -1.66 -27.85
C LEU A 598 -1.71 -1.38 -28.54
N ASP A 599 -1.62 -0.34 -29.37
CA ASP A 599 -0.35 0.09 -29.97
C ASP A 599 0.69 0.49 -28.92
N ALA A 600 0.27 1.16 -27.85
CA ALA A 600 1.16 1.51 -26.75
C ALA A 600 1.62 0.28 -25.94
N ILE A 601 0.74 -0.71 -25.76
CA ILE A 601 1.11 -1.99 -25.13
C ILE A 601 2.13 -2.73 -25.99
N ASP A 602 1.89 -2.82 -27.31
CA ASP A 602 2.80 -3.45 -28.27
C ASP A 602 4.16 -2.75 -28.29
N ALA A 603 4.18 -1.41 -28.35
CA ALA A 603 5.41 -0.63 -28.34
C ALA A 603 6.23 -0.84 -27.06
N ARG A 604 5.58 -0.81 -25.88
CA ARG A 604 6.23 -1.11 -24.59
C ARG A 604 6.80 -2.53 -24.57
N ASN A 605 6.03 -3.52 -25.04
CA ASN A 605 6.46 -4.91 -25.05
C ASN A 605 7.61 -5.17 -26.02
N ALA A 606 7.64 -4.47 -27.16
CA ALA A 606 8.74 -4.49 -28.11
C ALA A 606 10.00 -3.88 -27.48
N GLU A 607 9.89 -2.75 -26.78
CA GLU A 607 11.00 -2.15 -26.05
C GLU A 607 11.56 -3.09 -24.98
N ILE A 608 10.71 -3.67 -24.13
CA ILE A 608 11.12 -4.65 -23.11
C ILE A 608 11.86 -5.83 -23.76
N ALA A 609 11.38 -6.33 -24.90
CA ALA A 609 12.03 -7.43 -25.61
C ALA A 609 13.45 -7.08 -26.08
N THR A 610 13.75 -5.81 -26.36
CA THR A 610 15.10 -5.39 -26.74
C THR A 610 16.14 -5.65 -25.65
N TYR A 611 15.72 -5.70 -24.38
CA TYR A 611 16.64 -5.91 -23.24
C TYR A 611 17.14 -7.34 -23.13
N PHE A 612 16.52 -8.30 -23.83
CA PHE A 612 16.82 -9.73 -23.73
C PHE A 612 17.31 -10.30 -25.07
N ASP A 613 18.17 -11.33 -25.00
CA ASP A 613 18.59 -12.12 -26.16
C ASP A 613 17.53 -13.17 -26.54
N GLU A 614 17.76 -13.91 -27.61
CA GLU A 614 16.84 -14.95 -28.11
C GLU A 614 16.62 -16.10 -27.12
N ARG A 615 17.50 -16.27 -26.13
CA ARG A 615 17.38 -17.27 -25.05
C ARG A 615 16.71 -16.71 -23.80
N GLY A 616 16.22 -15.46 -23.85
CA GLY A 616 15.59 -14.76 -22.72
C GLY A 616 16.58 -14.27 -21.66
N ARG A 617 17.88 -14.25 -21.93
CA ARG A 617 18.89 -13.73 -21.00
C ARG A 617 19.05 -12.23 -21.23
N THR A 618 19.26 -11.47 -20.16
CA THR A 618 19.49 -10.03 -20.26
C THR A 618 20.75 -9.72 -21.06
N LYS A 619 20.65 -8.85 -22.07
CA LYS A 619 21.78 -8.43 -22.88
C LYS A 619 22.76 -7.59 -22.07
N PRO A 620 24.08 -7.71 -22.32
CA PRO A 620 25.07 -6.79 -21.77
C PRO A 620 24.67 -5.34 -22.00
N PHE A 621 24.97 -4.47 -21.03
CA PHE A 621 24.54 -3.09 -21.05
C PHE A 621 25.71 -2.16 -20.72
N GLY A 622 26.15 -1.39 -21.72
CA GLY A 622 27.30 -0.48 -21.59
C GLY A 622 28.53 -1.15 -20.98
N ASN A 623 29.33 -0.35 -20.26
CA ASN A 623 30.53 -0.82 -19.56
C ASN A 623 30.24 -1.21 -18.10
N TRP A 624 29.01 -1.65 -17.80
CA TRP A 624 28.66 -2.10 -16.46
C TRP A 624 29.18 -3.52 -16.21
N ALA A 625 29.66 -3.78 -14.98
CA ALA A 625 30.13 -5.11 -14.56
C ALA A 625 29.03 -6.18 -14.55
N PHE A 626 27.77 -5.74 -14.48
CA PHE A 626 26.56 -6.53 -14.59
C PHE A 626 25.44 -5.62 -15.11
N VAL A 627 24.34 -6.19 -15.59
CA VAL A 627 23.21 -5.38 -16.08
C VAL A 627 22.40 -4.85 -14.88
N PRO A 628 22.33 -3.52 -14.63
CA PRO A 628 21.61 -2.99 -13.46
C PRO A 628 20.09 -2.99 -13.66
N PHE A 629 19.64 -2.82 -14.91
CA PHE A 629 18.23 -2.87 -15.30
C PHE A 629 18.07 -3.55 -16.67
N PRO A 630 17.22 -4.58 -16.82
CA PRO A 630 16.37 -5.25 -15.81
C PRO A 630 17.10 -5.73 -14.54
N PRO A 631 16.43 -5.78 -13.37
CA PRO A 631 17.04 -6.33 -12.16
C PRO A 631 17.53 -7.77 -12.34
N VAL A 632 18.60 -8.13 -11.65
CA VAL A 632 19.19 -9.47 -11.73
C VAL A 632 18.16 -10.54 -11.33
N GLY A 633 17.98 -11.54 -12.19
CA GLY A 633 17.02 -12.63 -11.99
C GLY A 633 15.62 -12.34 -12.54
N HIS A 634 15.36 -11.15 -13.08
CA HIS A 634 14.07 -10.78 -13.67
C HIS A 634 14.12 -10.93 -15.19
N ASP A 635 13.07 -11.53 -15.75
CA ASP A 635 12.91 -11.76 -17.19
C ASP A 635 11.91 -10.77 -17.82
N ALA A 636 11.60 -10.97 -19.11
CA ALA A 636 10.62 -10.14 -19.81
C ALA A 636 9.22 -10.20 -19.19
N LYS A 637 8.80 -11.31 -18.59
CA LYS A 637 7.48 -11.44 -17.95
C LYS A 637 7.41 -10.59 -16.69
N HIS A 638 8.48 -10.56 -15.91
CA HIS A 638 8.59 -9.67 -14.76
C HIS A 638 8.41 -8.21 -15.19
N LEU A 639 9.12 -7.75 -16.23
CA LEU A 639 9.02 -6.36 -16.72
C LEU A 639 7.68 -6.04 -17.39
N ARG A 640 6.99 -7.04 -17.93
CA ARG A 640 5.61 -6.89 -18.43
C ARG A 640 4.57 -6.80 -17.31
N LEU A 641 4.99 -6.98 -16.05
CA LEU A 641 4.12 -7.03 -14.88
C LEU A 641 3.12 -8.18 -14.96
N ALA A 642 3.56 -9.34 -15.45
CA ALA A 642 2.72 -10.52 -15.65
C ALA A 642 2.52 -11.37 -14.38
N HIS A 643 3.21 -11.03 -13.29
CA HIS A 643 3.17 -11.76 -12.03
C HIS A 643 2.63 -10.85 -10.94
N ASP A 644 1.53 -11.26 -10.32
CA ASP A 644 1.02 -10.60 -9.11
C ASP A 644 1.86 -11.03 -7.90
N GLY A 645 2.18 -10.05 -7.06
CA GLY A 645 2.78 -10.21 -5.75
C GLY A 645 1.81 -9.80 -4.65
N TYR A 646 2.28 -9.81 -3.40
CA TYR A 646 1.52 -9.22 -2.30
C TYR A 646 1.36 -7.73 -2.62
N GLN A 647 0.13 -7.23 -2.81
CA GLN A 647 -0.19 -5.81 -3.14
C GLN A 647 0.18 -5.32 -4.57
N GLU A 648 0.47 -6.23 -5.51
CA GLU A 648 0.76 -5.86 -6.90
C GLU A 648 -0.25 -6.49 -7.87
N PRO A 649 -1.45 -5.90 -8.06
CA PRO A 649 -2.49 -6.51 -8.89
C PRO A 649 -2.36 -6.10 -10.36
N TYR A 650 -1.23 -6.43 -11.00
CA TYR A 650 -0.91 -6.04 -12.37
C TYR A 650 -1.25 -7.09 -13.44
N ALA A 651 -1.25 -8.37 -13.09
CA ALA A 651 -1.47 -9.49 -14.00
C ALA A 651 -2.81 -9.35 -14.75
N ASN A 652 -3.83 -8.78 -14.08
CA ASN A 652 -5.17 -8.57 -14.62
C ASN A 652 -5.40 -7.12 -15.13
N THR A 653 -4.36 -6.44 -15.58
CA THR A 653 -4.44 -5.08 -16.15
C THR A 653 -4.14 -5.08 -17.66
N PRO A 654 -4.38 -3.97 -18.37
CA PRO A 654 -4.07 -3.86 -19.80
C PRO A 654 -2.61 -4.17 -20.16
N PHE A 655 -1.68 -4.11 -19.21
CA PHE A 655 -0.29 -4.48 -19.46
C PHE A 655 -0.15 -5.90 -20.00
N ASN A 656 -1.07 -6.82 -19.67
CA ASN A 656 -1.00 -8.23 -20.02
C ASN A 656 -2.06 -8.69 -21.03
N TRP A 657 -2.77 -7.76 -21.68
CA TRP A 657 -3.74 -8.11 -22.72
C TRP A 657 -3.08 -8.75 -23.95
N ASP A 658 -3.74 -9.75 -24.54
CA ASP A 658 -3.44 -10.20 -25.90
C ASP A 658 -3.94 -9.13 -26.89
N THR A 659 -3.02 -8.28 -27.33
CA THR A 659 -3.32 -7.15 -28.22
C THR A 659 -3.88 -7.59 -29.57
N LYS A 660 -3.44 -8.73 -30.10
CA LYS A 660 -3.93 -9.26 -31.38
C LYS A 660 -5.41 -9.65 -31.28
N THR A 661 -5.77 -10.36 -30.22
CA THR A 661 -7.15 -10.73 -29.92
C THR A 661 -8.01 -9.49 -29.64
N MET A 662 -7.49 -8.53 -28.86
CA MET A 662 -8.24 -7.36 -28.45
C MET A 662 -8.61 -6.40 -29.59
N ARG A 663 -7.84 -6.35 -30.68
CA ARG A 663 -8.15 -5.52 -31.87
C ARG A 663 -9.41 -5.97 -32.59
N THR A 664 -9.77 -7.25 -32.52
CA THR A 664 -10.97 -7.79 -33.17
C THR A 664 -12.12 -8.03 -32.20
N ALA A 665 -11.86 -7.93 -30.89
CA ALA A 665 -12.87 -8.07 -29.86
C ALA A 665 -13.98 -6.99 -30.02
N PRO A 666 -15.25 -7.33 -29.73
CA PRO A 666 -16.32 -6.34 -29.63
C PRO A 666 -16.01 -5.32 -28.54
N LEU A 667 -16.44 -4.06 -28.72
CA LEU A 667 -16.29 -3.04 -27.68
C LEU A 667 -17.20 -3.37 -26.49
N ALA A 668 -16.65 -3.25 -25.29
CA ALA A 668 -17.32 -3.52 -24.04
C ALA A 668 -18.34 -2.39 -23.72
N GLY A 669 -19.51 -2.77 -23.23
CA GLY A 669 -20.59 -1.88 -22.82
C GLY A 669 -21.61 -2.63 -21.98
N ALA A 670 -22.30 -1.93 -21.08
CA ALA A 670 -23.36 -2.53 -20.27
C ALA A 670 -24.45 -3.08 -21.20
N LYS A 671 -24.56 -4.41 -21.28
CA LYS A 671 -25.59 -5.05 -22.09
C LYS A 671 -26.93 -5.00 -21.36
N ARG A 672 -28.02 -4.95 -22.12
CA ARG A 672 -29.39 -5.06 -21.60
C ARG A 672 -30.07 -6.29 -22.21
N LEU A 673 -30.62 -7.17 -21.37
CA LEU A 673 -31.33 -8.38 -21.76
C LEU A 673 -32.77 -8.29 -21.24
N PRO A 674 -33.80 -8.28 -22.10
CA PRO A 674 -35.17 -8.38 -21.63
C PRO A 674 -35.49 -9.82 -21.16
N ALA A 675 -36.06 -9.94 -19.97
CA ALA A 675 -36.68 -11.15 -19.45
C ALA A 675 -38.14 -11.20 -19.91
N SER A 676 -38.47 -12.15 -20.78
CA SER A 676 -39.81 -12.27 -21.37
C SER A 676 -40.84 -12.74 -20.34
N ALA A 677 -41.97 -12.04 -20.23
CA ALA A 677 -43.09 -12.47 -19.39
C ALA A 677 -43.71 -13.78 -19.92
N VAL A 678 -43.96 -14.74 -19.03
CA VAL A 678 -44.49 -16.07 -19.35
C VAL A 678 -45.56 -16.49 -18.34
N SER A 679 -46.58 -17.23 -18.80
CA SER A 679 -47.64 -17.76 -17.93
C SER A 679 -47.43 -19.25 -17.68
N GLY A 680 -47.18 -19.63 -16.42
CA GLY A 680 -47.02 -21.03 -16.00
C GLY A 680 -45.57 -21.56 -16.10
N PRO A 681 -45.32 -22.77 -15.56
CA PRO A 681 -43.97 -23.31 -15.41
C PRO A 681 -43.31 -23.57 -16.77
N ILE A 682 -42.05 -23.14 -16.89
CA ILE A 682 -41.20 -23.39 -18.07
C ILE A 682 -40.23 -24.56 -17.83
N ALA A 683 -40.06 -25.40 -18.85
CA ALA A 683 -39.08 -26.47 -18.94
C ALA A 683 -38.04 -26.20 -20.05
N LEU A 684 -37.04 -27.07 -20.20
CA LEU A 684 -35.95 -26.91 -21.17
C LEU A 684 -36.43 -26.81 -22.63
N ASP A 685 -37.47 -27.55 -23.00
CA ASP A 685 -38.02 -27.69 -24.36
C ASP A 685 -39.26 -26.82 -24.62
N SER A 686 -39.61 -25.95 -23.67
CA SER A 686 -40.79 -25.09 -23.75
C SER A 686 -40.71 -24.12 -24.94
N ALA A 687 -41.77 -24.08 -25.76
CA ALA A 687 -41.86 -23.23 -26.95
C ALA A 687 -41.72 -21.74 -26.64
N GLN A 688 -41.99 -21.32 -25.40
CA GLN A 688 -41.84 -19.96 -24.88
C GLN A 688 -40.42 -19.40 -25.08
N TRP A 689 -39.37 -20.25 -25.08
CA TRP A 689 -37.99 -19.82 -25.31
C TRP A 689 -37.74 -19.25 -26.71
N THR A 690 -38.56 -19.62 -27.70
CA THR A 690 -38.46 -19.07 -29.06
C THR A 690 -38.85 -17.60 -29.13
N LYS A 691 -39.65 -17.11 -28.17
CA LYS A 691 -40.08 -15.71 -28.05
C LYS A 691 -39.17 -14.89 -27.13
N ALA A 692 -38.24 -15.54 -26.42
CA ALA A 692 -37.31 -14.86 -25.53
C ALA A 692 -36.06 -14.39 -26.28
N THR A 693 -35.63 -13.16 -26.00
CA THR A 693 -34.47 -12.55 -26.66
C THR A 693 -33.20 -13.29 -26.27
N ALA A 694 -32.48 -13.76 -27.28
CA ALA A 694 -31.20 -14.44 -27.11
C ALA A 694 -30.05 -13.42 -27.07
N SER A 695 -29.08 -13.62 -26.17
CA SER A 695 -27.89 -12.78 -26.09
C SER A 695 -26.64 -13.61 -25.84
N GLU A 696 -25.56 -13.29 -26.55
CA GLU A 696 -24.31 -14.07 -26.50
C GLU A 696 -23.35 -13.52 -25.44
N LEU A 697 -22.65 -14.43 -24.75
CA LEU A 697 -21.52 -14.09 -23.88
C LEU A 697 -20.31 -13.67 -24.72
N VAL A 698 -19.46 -12.81 -24.16
CA VAL A 698 -18.22 -12.35 -24.80
C VAL A 698 -17.02 -12.75 -23.96
N ALA A 699 -15.84 -12.83 -24.56
CA ALA A 699 -14.61 -13.00 -23.79
C ALA A 699 -14.41 -11.82 -22.84
N LEU A 700 -13.82 -12.07 -21.67
CA LEU A 700 -13.33 -10.99 -20.81
C LEU A 700 -12.30 -10.12 -21.58
N PRO A 701 -12.23 -8.81 -21.32
CA PRO A 701 -11.17 -7.97 -21.87
C PRO A 701 -9.78 -8.57 -21.57
N GLY A 702 -9.00 -8.86 -22.62
CA GLY A 702 -7.67 -9.45 -22.53
C GLY A 702 -7.62 -10.98 -22.41
N ALA A 703 -8.75 -11.68 -22.32
CA ALA A 703 -8.80 -13.14 -22.33
C ALA A 703 -8.64 -13.71 -23.75
N ALA A 704 -8.33 -15.01 -23.83
CA ALA A 704 -8.29 -15.73 -25.10
C ALA A 704 -9.65 -15.66 -25.83
N PRO A 705 -9.68 -15.68 -27.18
CA PRO A 705 -10.92 -15.73 -27.94
C PRO A 705 -11.78 -16.92 -27.52
N LEU A 706 -13.10 -16.73 -27.47
CA LEU A 706 -14.01 -17.83 -27.22
C LEU A 706 -13.97 -18.81 -28.39
N THR A 707 -13.70 -20.07 -28.09
CA THR A 707 -13.71 -21.14 -29.08
C THR A 707 -15.09 -21.78 -29.23
N ARG A 708 -16.03 -21.43 -28.34
CA ARG A 708 -17.37 -22.00 -28.22
C ARG A 708 -18.35 -20.91 -27.83
N LYS A 709 -19.54 -20.94 -28.40
CA LYS A 709 -20.58 -19.95 -28.08
C LYS A 709 -21.41 -20.37 -26.88
N THR A 710 -21.86 -19.36 -26.14
CA THR A 710 -22.91 -19.51 -25.13
C THR A 710 -23.92 -18.40 -25.32
N THR A 711 -25.18 -18.79 -25.47
CA THR A 711 -26.31 -17.87 -25.61
C THR A 711 -27.21 -18.00 -24.39
N VAL A 712 -27.63 -16.87 -23.82
CA VAL A 712 -28.56 -16.81 -22.69
C VAL A 712 -29.88 -16.18 -23.10
N ARG A 713 -30.96 -16.68 -22.49
CA ARG A 713 -32.31 -16.11 -22.54
C ARG A 713 -32.86 -16.04 -21.12
N ALA A 714 -33.70 -15.04 -20.86
CA ALA A 714 -34.39 -14.91 -19.59
C ALA A 714 -35.90 -14.86 -19.80
N ALA A 715 -36.63 -15.44 -18.87
CA ALA A 715 -38.07 -15.37 -18.78
C ALA A 715 -38.51 -15.19 -17.33
N VAL A 716 -39.70 -14.63 -17.11
CA VAL A 716 -40.18 -14.28 -15.77
C VAL A 716 -41.67 -14.56 -15.63
N ASP A 717 -42.07 -15.11 -14.49
CA ASP A 717 -43.48 -15.18 -14.06
C ASP A 717 -43.63 -14.54 -12.66
N ASP A 718 -44.80 -14.69 -12.03
CA ASP A 718 -45.10 -14.09 -10.73
C ASP A 718 -44.29 -14.66 -9.55
N ALA A 719 -43.62 -15.81 -9.73
CA ALA A 719 -42.93 -16.52 -8.66
C ALA A 719 -41.44 -16.78 -8.95
N TYR A 720 -41.04 -16.84 -10.22
CA TYR A 720 -39.72 -17.31 -10.65
C TYR A 720 -39.09 -16.42 -11.72
N LEU A 721 -37.77 -16.28 -11.60
CA LEU A 721 -36.89 -15.94 -12.71
C LEU A 721 -36.36 -17.24 -13.36
N TYR A 722 -36.55 -17.36 -14.67
CA TYR A 722 -36.01 -18.45 -15.48
C TYR A 722 -34.85 -17.95 -16.34
N VAL A 723 -33.75 -18.69 -16.34
CA VAL A 723 -32.61 -18.42 -17.23
C VAL A 723 -32.25 -19.69 -17.97
N LEU A 724 -32.30 -19.64 -19.29
CA LEU A 724 -31.84 -20.71 -20.17
C LEU A 724 -30.52 -20.30 -20.80
N ALA A 725 -29.51 -21.14 -20.64
CA ALA A 725 -28.27 -21.06 -21.38
C ALA A 725 -28.12 -22.23 -22.34
N GLU A 726 -27.77 -21.91 -23.58
CA GLU A 726 -27.39 -22.86 -24.62
C GLU A 726 -25.88 -22.73 -24.85
N CYS A 727 -25.14 -23.79 -24.56
CA CYS A 727 -23.68 -23.82 -24.63
C CYS A 727 -23.22 -24.81 -25.70
N GLU A 728 -22.40 -24.36 -26.64
CA GLU A 728 -21.70 -25.27 -27.55
C GLU A 728 -20.66 -26.09 -26.77
N LEU A 729 -20.60 -27.38 -27.06
CA LEU A 729 -19.71 -28.34 -26.42
C LEU A 729 -19.08 -29.28 -27.47
N PRO A 730 -17.76 -29.56 -27.44
CA PRO A 730 -17.14 -30.51 -28.36
C PRO A 730 -17.61 -31.94 -28.08
N ALA A 731 -17.70 -32.77 -29.13
CA ALA A 731 -18.09 -34.18 -29.04
C ALA A 731 -17.34 -34.98 -27.95
N ALA A 732 -16.07 -34.65 -27.69
CA ALA A 732 -15.25 -35.29 -26.66
C ALA A 732 -15.75 -35.06 -25.22
N LEU A 733 -16.43 -33.94 -24.95
CA LEU A 733 -17.01 -33.61 -23.64
C LEU A 733 -18.49 -34.03 -23.54
N MET A 734 -19.06 -34.62 -24.60
CA MET A 734 -20.44 -35.13 -24.64
C MET A 734 -20.56 -36.58 -24.12
N GLN A 735 -19.44 -37.23 -23.81
CA GLN A 735 -19.42 -38.60 -23.29
C GLN A 735 -19.78 -38.62 -21.78
N PRO A 736 -20.59 -39.59 -21.31
CA PRO A 736 -20.91 -39.72 -19.88
C PRO A 736 -19.64 -39.77 -19.02
N GLY A 737 -19.47 -38.81 -18.11
CA GLY A 737 -18.32 -38.69 -17.21
C GLY A 737 -17.13 -37.86 -17.73
N ALA A 738 -17.09 -37.50 -19.01
CA ALA A 738 -16.04 -36.63 -19.57
C ALA A 738 -16.25 -35.15 -19.18
N GLY A 739 -15.19 -34.44 -18.80
CA GLY A 739 -15.23 -32.97 -18.63
C GLY A 739 -15.99 -32.43 -17.42
N THR A 740 -16.37 -33.30 -16.48
CA THR A 740 -17.32 -32.99 -15.40
C THR A 740 -16.85 -31.93 -14.40
N ASN A 741 -15.54 -31.72 -14.26
CA ASN A 741 -14.95 -30.65 -13.43
C ASN A 741 -14.43 -29.46 -14.26
N HIS A 742 -14.69 -29.45 -15.57
CA HIS A 742 -14.06 -28.51 -16.52
C HIS A 742 -15.02 -27.48 -17.11
N GLU A 743 -16.32 -27.53 -16.82
CA GLU A 743 -17.33 -26.63 -17.38
C GLU A 743 -18.31 -26.18 -16.29
N SER A 744 -18.49 -24.86 -16.18
CA SER A 744 -19.49 -24.28 -15.28
C SER A 744 -20.10 -23.03 -15.89
N LEU A 745 -21.39 -22.83 -15.64
CA LEU A 745 -22.12 -21.62 -15.99
C LEU A 745 -22.61 -20.98 -14.69
N SER A 746 -22.38 -19.68 -14.52
CA SER A 746 -22.82 -18.93 -13.35
C SER A 746 -23.69 -17.75 -13.73
N LEU A 747 -24.80 -17.58 -13.01
CA LEU A 747 -25.64 -16.39 -13.04
C LEU A 747 -25.34 -15.55 -11.80
N TYR A 748 -24.97 -14.29 -12.02
CA TYR A 748 -24.80 -13.28 -11.00
C TYR A 748 -25.99 -12.33 -11.02
N LEU A 749 -26.61 -12.10 -9.87
CA LEU A 749 -27.80 -11.26 -9.74
C LEU A 749 -27.64 -10.28 -8.56
N ALA A 750 -27.91 -9.01 -8.80
CA ALA A 750 -28.08 -7.98 -7.78
C ALA A 750 -29.47 -7.35 -7.95
N PRO A 751 -30.51 -7.97 -7.35
CA PRO A 751 -31.91 -7.60 -7.60
C PRO A 751 -32.37 -6.35 -6.83
N ILE A 752 -31.65 -5.95 -5.78
CA ILE A 752 -32.03 -4.81 -4.93
C ILE A 752 -31.17 -3.59 -5.26
N ALA A 753 -31.75 -2.60 -5.94
CA ALA A 753 -31.07 -1.34 -6.25
C ALA A 753 -30.60 -0.63 -4.96
N GLY A 754 -29.34 -0.17 -4.95
CA GLY A 754 -28.76 0.58 -3.84
C GLY A 754 -28.41 -0.26 -2.59
N ARG A 755 -28.51 -1.60 -2.64
CA ARG A 755 -27.97 -2.49 -1.60
C ARG A 755 -26.76 -3.26 -2.12
N ASP A 756 -25.80 -3.50 -1.24
CA ASP A 756 -24.62 -4.32 -1.54
C ASP A 756 -24.92 -5.83 -1.43
N VAL A 757 -26.13 -6.28 -1.80
CA VAL A 757 -26.49 -7.72 -1.83
C VAL A 757 -26.43 -8.24 -3.25
N ALA A 758 -25.76 -9.36 -3.47
CA ALA A 758 -25.70 -10.07 -4.74
C ALA A 758 -25.72 -11.58 -4.54
N PHE A 759 -26.19 -12.32 -5.54
CA PHE A 759 -26.34 -13.77 -5.54
C PHE A 759 -25.61 -14.38 -6.72
N ARG A 760 -25.00 -15.54 -6.51
CA ARG A 760 -24.35 -16.35 -7.54
C ARG A 760 -25.02 -17.71 -7.58
N PHE A 761 -25.47 -18.14 -8.76
CA PHE A 761 -26.03 -19.46 -9.00
C PHE A 761 -25.22 -20.15 -10.08
N THR A 762 -24.55 -21.24 -9.75
CA THR A 762 -23.64 -21.97 -10.63
C THR A 762 -24.18 -23.36 -10.92
N VAL A 763 -24.21 -23.73 -12.19
CA VAL A 763 -24.58 -25.07 -12.67
C VAL A 763 -23.41 -25.68 -13.44
N GLY A 764 -23.13 -26.93 -13.12
CA GLY A 764 -22.11 -27.73 -13.79
C GLY A 764 -22.68 -28.58 -14.93
N LEU A 765 -21.77 -29.19 -15.68
CA LEU A 765 -22.11 -30.07 -16.80
C LEU A 765 -22.91 -31.33 -16.37
N ARG A 766 -22.71 -31.81 -15.14
CA ARG A 766 -23.50 -32.93 -14.58
C ARG A 766 -24.81 -32.45 -13.99
N ALA A 767 -25.85 -33.27 -14.12
CA ALA A 767 -27.18 -33.00 -13.56
C ALA A 767 -27.20 -32.83 -12.03
N ASP A 768 -26.22 -33.37 -11.29
CA ASP A 768 -26.11 -33.29 -9.83
C ASP A 768 -25.16 -32.18 -9.33
N THR A 769 -24.58 -31.37 -10.24
CA THR A 769 -23.58 -30.36 -9.86
C THR A 769 -24.18 -28.96 -9.90
N LYS A 770 -24.48 -28.41 -8.72
CA LYS A 770 -24.77 -26.99 -8.51
C LYS A 770 -23.95 -26.42 -7.36
N ALA A 771 -23.76 -25.11 -7.39
CA ALA A 771 -23.26 -24.34 -6.26
C ALA A 771 -23.96 -22.98 -6.25
N ASP A 772 -24.06 -22.40 -5.07
CA ASP A 772 -24.58 -21.06 -4.88
C ASP A 772 -23.79 -20.31 -3.82
N ALA A 773 -23.92 -19.00 -3.84
CA ALA A 773 -23.30 -18.13 -2.87
C ALA A 773 -24.03 -16.80 -2.86
N ALA A 774 -23.88 -16.04 -1.77
CA ALA A 774 -24.36 -14.67 -1.72
C ALA A 774 -23.33 -13.73 -1.09
N ALA A 775 -23.26 -12.52 -1.62
CA ALA A 775 -22.44 -11.43 -1.10
C ALA A 775 -23.34 -10.39 -0.43
N GLY A 776 -22.82 -9.70 0.59
CA GLY A 776 -23.51 -8.62 1.30
C GLY A 776 -24.25 -9.01 2.58
N PHE A 777 -24.23 -10.29 2.97
CA PHE A 777 -24.83 -10.77 4.23
C PHE A 777 -23.85 -10.76 5.41
N VAL A 778 -22.55 -10.86 5.14
CA VAL A 778 -21.50 -10.70 6.15
C VAL A 778 -21.39 -9.21 6.45
N THR A 779 -21.87 -8.77 7.61
CA THR A 779 -21.88 -7.35 7.99
C THR A 779 -20.59 -6.90 8.69
N ASP A 780 -19.81 -7.83 9.24
CA ASP A 780 -18.51 -7.55 9.83
C ASP A 780 -17.46 -7.33 8.74
N ALA A 781 -17.01 -6.09 8.59
CA ALA A 781 -16.01 -5.71 7.59
C ALA A 781 -14.62 -6.33 7.82
N MET A 782 -14.35 -6.87 9.01
CA MET A 782 -13.08 -7.53 9.35
C MET A 782 -13.11 -9.04 9.07
N ASP A 783 -14.29 -9.63 8.84
CA ASP A 783 -14.40 -10.99 8.36
C ASP A 783 -13.84 -11.04 6.93
N PRO A 784 -12.87 -11.93 6.62
CA PRO A 784 -12.27 -12.03 5.29
C PRO A 784 -13.29 -12.35 4.18
N ARG A 785 -14.50 -12.80 4.54
CA ARG A 785 -15.63 -13.04 3.62
C ARG A 785 -16.47 -11.79 3.33
N HIS A 786 -16.23 -10.66 4.02
CA HIS A 786 -16.99 -9.42 3.81
C HIS A 786 -16.85 -8.90 2.38
N GLY A 787 -17.99 -8.60 1.75
CA GLY A 787 -18.06 -8.21 0.34
C GLY A 787 -17.73 -9.32 -0.66
N GLN A 788 -17.37 -10.52 -0.19
CA GLN A 788 -17.19 -11.70 -1.03
C GLN A 788 -18.47 -12.53 -1.07
N PHE A 789 -18.57 -13.38 -2.11
CA PHE A 789 -19.60 -14.38 -2.20
C PHE A 789 -19.35 -15.48 -1.16
N ASP A 790 -20.17 -15.53 -0.12
CA ASP A 790 -20.13 -16.57 0.91
C ASP A 790 -20.73 -17.87 0.34
N PRO A 791 -19.92 -18.93 0.14
CA PRO A 791 -20.39 -20.20 -0.41
C PRO A 791 -21.27 -21.00 0.55
N ASP A 792 -21.34 -20.60 1.83
CA ASP A 792 -22.21 -21.26 2.81
C ASP A 792 -23.68 -20.83 2.67
N TRP A 793 -23.96 -19.79 1.87
CA TRP A 793 -25.32 -19.39 1.53
C TRP A 793 -25.98 -20.45 0.64
N ASN A 794 -27.06 -21.06 1.15
CA ASN A 794 -27.75 -22.18 0.52
C ASN A 794 -29.19 -21.78 0.16
N GLY A 795 -29.38 -21.28 -1.06
CA GLY A 795 -30.67 -20.84 -1.57
C GLY A 795 -31.55 -22.00 -2.06
N ASP A 796 -32.87 -21.84 -1.92
CA ASP A 796 -33.84 -22.76 -2.51
C ASP A 796 -34.06 -22.42 -4.00
N TRP A 797 -33.36 -23.09 -4.91
CA TRP A 797 -33.54 -22.91 -6.35
C TRP A 797 -33.39 -24.24 -7.09
N LYS A 798 -34.07 -24.34 -8.24
CA LYS A 798 -34.08 -25.53 -9.08
C LYS A 798 -33.26 -25.30 -10.34
N TYR A 799 -32.69 -26.37 -10.86
CA TYR A 799 -31.95 -26.34 -12.11
C TYR A 799 -32.13 -27.63 -12.89
N GLU A 800 -31.85 -27.56 -14.18
CA GLU A 800 -31.78 -28.70 -15.09
C GLU A 800 -30.52 -28.54 -15.95
N SER A 801 -29.74 -29.61 -16.06
CA SER A 801 -28.53 -29.65 -16.88
C SER A 801 -28.64 -30.85 -17.82
N LYS A 802 -28.71 -30.59 -19.13
CA LYS A 802 -28.99 -31.61 -20.15
C LYS A 802 -27.94 -31.54 -21.26
N LEU A 803 -27.31 -32.67 -21.54
CA LEU A 803 -26.48 -32.86 -22.72
C LEU A 803 -27.33 -33.32 -23.90
N GLU A 804 -27.08 -32.76 -25.08
CA GLU A 804 -27.63 -33.19 -26.36
C GLU A 804 -26.47 -33.59 -27.30
N PRO A 805 -25.90 -34.81 -27.14
CA PRO A 805 -24.73 -35.29 -27.90
C PRO A 805 -24.88 -35.15 -29.41
N GLU A 806 -26.08 -35.39 -29.93
CA GLU A 806 -26.44 -35.29 -31.33
C GLU A 806 -26.37 -33.86 -31.89
N LYS A 807 -26.37 -32.84 -31.02
CA LYS A 807 -26.26 -31.42 -31.38
C LYS A 807 -24.97 -30.77 -30.88
N ASN A 808 -24.07 -31.52 -30.24
CA ASN A 808 -22.86 -30.97 -29.60
C ASN A 808 -23.18 -29.78 -28.67
N ARG A 809 -24.25 -29.95 -27.87
CA ARG A 809 -24.87 -28.86 -27.12
C ARG A 809 -25.15 -29.25 -25.68
N TRP A 810 -24.90 -28.32 -24.77
CA TRP A 810 -25.28 -28.39 -23.37
C TRP A 810 -26.33 -27.32 -23.06
N LEU A 811 -27.44 -27.74 -22.46
CA LEU A 811 -28.50 -26.86 -22.00
C LEU A 811 -28.49 -26.79 -20.48
N ALA A 812 -28.56 -25.57 -19.97
CA ALA A 812 -28.66 -25.29 -18.54
C ALA A 812 -29.86 -24.36 -18.28
N LEU A 813 -30.82 -24.83 -17.48
CA LEU A 813 -31.98 -24.06 -17.06
C LEU A 813 -31.90 -23.82 -15.56
N LEU A 814 -31.95 -22.56 -15.16
CA LEU A 814 -32.06 -22.14 -13.76
C LEU A 814 -33.47 -21.61 -13.51
N LYS A 815 -34.07 -22.02 -12.39
CA LYS A 815 -35.38 -21.56 -11.92
C LYS A 815 -35.21 -21.02 -10.50
N ILE A 816 -35.24 -19.69 -10.36
CA ILE A 816 -34.91 -19.00 -9.12
C ILE A 816 -36.18 -18.37 -8.56
N PRO A 817 -36.71 -18.87 -7.43
CA PRO A 817 -37.85 -18.24 -6.77
C PRO A 817 -37.46 -16.87 -6.21
N PHE A 818 -38.34 -15.87 -6.31
CA PHE A 818 -38.08 -14.55 -5.71
C PHE A 818 -37.95 -14.60 -4.20
N LYS A 819 -38.68 -15.53 -3.56
CA LYS A 819 -38.57 -15.83 -2.12
C LYS A 819 -37.14 -16.16 -1.71
N THR A 820 -36.40 -16.88 -2.55
CA THR A 820 -35.00 -17.28 -2.30
C THR A 820 -34.06 -16.07 -2.28
N LEU A 821 -34.36 -15.06 -3.08
CA LEU A 821 -33.62 -13.80 -3.13
C LEU A 821 -34.05 -12.82 -2.03
N GLY A 822 -35.13 -13.11 -1.29
CA GLY A 822 -35.72 -12.19 -0.32
C GLY A 822 -36.31 -10.93 -0.96
N VAL A 823 -36.79 -11.03 -2.21
CA VAL A 823 -37.38 -9.93 -2.97
C VAL A 823 -38.78 -10.29 -3.47
N GLU A 824 -39.58 -9.27 -3.77
CA GLU A 824 -40.85 -9.44 -4.50
C GLU A 824 -40.59 -9.68 -6.00
N ALA A 825 -41.60 -10.17 -6.71
CA ALA A 825 -41.55 -10.30 -8.16
C ALA A 825 -41.21 -8.94 -8.82
N PRO A 826 -40.31 -8.92 -9.82
CA PRO A 826 -39.92 -7.69 -10.47
C PRO A 826 -41.11 -7.09 -11.21
N LYS A 827 -41.34 -5.79 -11.00
CA LYS A 827 -42.41 -5.06 -11.66
C LYS A 827 -42.08 -4.84 -13.14
N PRO A 828 -43.09 -4.76 -14.03
CA PRO A 828 -42.87 -4.32 -15.41
C PRO A 828 -42.10 -3.00 -15.47
N ASP A 829 -41.23 -2.86 -16.48
CA ASP A 829 -40.38 -1.70 -16.73
C ASP A 829 -39.30 -1.42 -15.66
N THR A 830 -39.03 -2.41 -14.80
CA THR A 830 -37.86 -2.41 -13.91
C THR A 830 -36.70 -3.20 -14.50
N PHE A 831 -35.51 -3.08 -13.90
CA PHE A 831 -34.38 -3.95 -14.22
C PHE A 831 -33.63 -4.37 -12.96
N TRP A 832 -32.98 -5.52 -13.05
CA TRP A 832 -31.99 -5.96 -12.08
C TRP A 832 -30.60 -5.87 -12.70
N ARG A 833 -29.58 -5.65 -11.86
CA ARG A 833 -28.20 -5.76 -12.29
C ARG A 833 -27.86 -7.24 -12.35
N ALA A 834 -27.41 -7.72 -13.51
CA ALA A 834 -27.13 -9.14 -13.71
C ALA A 834 -25.90 -9.38 -14.58
N ASN A 835 -25.29 -10.54 -14.43
CA ASN A 835 -24.31 -11.02 -15.38
C ASN A 835 -24.36 -12.54 -15.52
N PHE A 836 -23.89 -13.04 -16.65
CA PHE A 836 -23.84 -14.47 -16.95
C PHE A 836 -22.41 -14.82 -17.31
N ALA A 837 -21.82 -15.81 -16.65
CA ALA A 837 -20.45 -16.24 -16.87
C ALA A 837 -20.38 -17.71 -17.26
N ARG A 838 -19.42 -18.05 -18.12
CA ARG A 838 -19.01 -19.45 -18.34
C ARG A 838 -17.52 -19.58 -18.14
N ILE A 839 -17.12 -20.61 -17.40
CA ILE A 839 -15.73 -21.00 -17.19
C ILE A 839 -15.53 -22.38 -17.81
N HIS A 840 -14.56 -22.48 -18.71
CA HIS A 840 -14.07 -23.76 -19.22
C HIS A 840 -12.60 -23.96 -18.84
N VAL A 841 -12.29 -25.03 -18.12
CA VAL A 841 -10.92 -25.44 -17.76
C VAL A 841 -10.42 -26.44 -18.79
N ALA A 842 -9.70 -25.96 -19.79
CA ALA A 842 -9.17 -26.79 -20.86
C ALA A 842 -7.83 -27.46 -20.50
N ALA A 843 -7.08 -26.90 -19.54
CA ALA A 843 -5.89 -27.44 -18.86
C ALA A 843 -5.57 -26.58 -17.62
N THR A 844 -4.65 -27.01 -16.75
CA THR A 844 -4.27 -26.27 -15.52
C THR A 844 -3.80 -24.83 -15.77
N ASN A 845 -3.30 -24.54 -16.98
CA ASN A 845 -2.82 -23.22 -17.42
C ASN A 845 -3.67 -22.60 -18.54
N ARG A 846 -4.81 -23.21 -18.92
CA ARG A 846 -5.66 -22.75 -20.01
C ARG A 846 -7.12 -22.78 -19.57
N VAL A 847 -7.61 -21.62 -19.13
CA VAL A 847 -8.99 -21.42 -18.68
C VAL A 847 -9.65 -20.38 -19.58
N GLU A 848 -10.70 -20.77 -20.28
CA GLU A 848 -11.54 -19.85 -21.05
C GLU A 848 -12.60 -19.26 -20.12
N ARG A 849 -12.71 -17.93 -20.12
CA ARG A 849 -13.68 -17.19 -19.29
C ARG A 849 -14.47 -16.25 -20.17
N SER A 850 -15.78 -16.38 -20.11
CA SER A 850 -16.71 -15.49 -20.81
C SER A 850 -17.70 -14.88 -19.85
N LEU A 851 -18.13 -13.66 -20.17
CA LEU A 851 -19.07 -12.87 -19.39
C LEU A 851 -20.05 -12.17 -20.34
N TRP A 852 -21.31 -12.05 -19.95
CA TRP A 852 -22.34 -11.48 -20.83
C TRP A 852 -22.17 -9.98 -21.00
N SER A 853 -22.09 -9.23 -19.90
CA SER A 853 -21.79 -7.81 -19.86
C SER A 853 -20.36 -7.61 -19.37
N THR A 854 -19.61 -6.74 -20.03
CA THR A 854 -18.26 -6.32 -19.62
C THR A 854 -18.12 -4.83 -19.84
N THR A 855 -17.25 -4.19 -19.07
CA THR A 855 -16.73 -2.85 -19.33
C THR A 855 -15.23 -2.97 -19.67
N PRO A 856 -14.60 -1.93 -20.22
CA PRO A 856 -13.14 -1.89 -20.37
C PRO A 856 -12.35 -2.22 -19.09
N GLY A 857 -12.93 -1.96 -17.91
CA GLY A 857 -12.31 -2.15 -16.61
C GLY A 857 -12.55 -3.51 -15.96
N THR A 858 -13.28 -4.44 -16.60
CA THR A 858 -13.63 -5.72 -16.00
C THR A 858 -12.40 -6.58 -15.69
N LYS A 859 -12.12 -6.79 -14.39
CA LYS A 859 -11.00 -7.63 -13.91
C LYS A 859 -11.46 -8.97 -13.31
N SER A 860 -12.74 -9.10 -12.98
CA SER A 860 -13.31 -10.28 -12.31
C SER A 860 -14.69 -10.62 -12.88
N LEU A 861 -15.08 -11.91 -12.85
CA LEU A 861 -16.44 -12.34 -13.20
C LEU A 861 -17.48 -11.89 -12.15
N GLU A 862 -17.01 -11.52 -10.96
CA GLU A 862 -17.83 -11.17 -9.80
C GLU A 862 -17.97 -9.65 -9.59
N ASP A 863 -17.30 -8.83 -10.41
CA ASP A 863 -17.36 -7.38 -10.27
C ASP A 863 -18.75 -6.85 -10.67
N ARG A 864 -19.45 -6.31 -9.67
CA ARG A 864 -20.82 -5.82 -9.78
C ARG A 864 -20.94 -4.56 -10.62
N ASN A 865 -19.84 -3.81 -10.78
CA ASN A 865 -19.82 -2.63 -11.64
C ASN A 865 -19.96 -3.01 -13.11
N ASP A 866 -19.59 -4.25 -13.47
CA ASP A 866 -19.65 -4.77 -14.83
C ASP A 866 -20.99 -5.44 -15.20
N PHE A 867 -21.89 -5.59 -14.22
CA PHE A 867 -23.19 -6.19 -14.44
C PHE A 867 -23.99 -5.38 -15.47
N GLY A 868 -24.63 -6.08 -16.39
CA GLY A 868 -25.59 -5.50 -17.32
C GLY A 868 -26.97 -5.35 -16.67
N GLU A 869 -27.97 -5.03 -17.48
CA GLU A 869 -29.35 -4.85 -17.06
C GLU A 869 -30.22 -6.02 -17.52
N LEU A 870 -30.79 -6.77 -16.58
CA LEU A 870 -31.86 -7.73 -16.84
C LEU A 870 -33.20 -6.99 -16.70
N ALA A 871 -33.80 -6.61 -17.82
CA ALA A 871 -35.00 -5.75 -17.86
C ALA A 871 -36.28 -6.60 -17.92
N PHE A 872 -37.31 -6.25 -17.15
CA PHE A 872 -38.57 -6.98 -17.10
C PHE A 872 -39.63 -6.24 -17.90
N ALA A 873 -40.16 -6.84 -18.98
CA ALA A 873 -41.07 -6.18 -19.92
C ALA A 873 -42.45 -6.85 -19.96
N ASN A 874 -43.51 -6.06 -20.21
CA ASN A 874 -44.83 -6.57 -20.60
C ASN A 874 -44.90 -6.82 -22.12
N ALA A 875 -45.57 -7.90 -22.54
CA ALA A 875 -45.93 -8.08 -23.94
C ALA A 875 -46.87 -6.94 -24.37
N THR A 876 -46.52 -6.24 -25.46
CA THR A 876 -47.18 -5.06 -26.06
C THR A 876 -47.09 -3.74 -25.30
N ALA A 877 -46.15 -2.87 -25.68
CA ALA A 877 -46.41 -1.53 -26.25
C ALA A 877 -45.15 -0.66 -26.28
N THR A 878 -44.86 -0.10 -27.45
CA THR A 878 -44.13 1.15 -27.64
C THR A 878 -44.94 2.29 -27.02
N LYS A 879 -44.46 2.92 -25.94
CA LYS A 879 -44.53 4.37 -25.64
C LYS A 879 -44.14 4.65 -24.18
N THR A 880 -43.41 5.74 -24.01
CA THR A 880 -43.10 6.45 -22.77
C THR A 880 -44.36 6.84 -21.98
N ALA A 881 -44.42 6.44 -20.70
CA ALA A 881 -45.18 6.98 -19.53
C ALA A 881 -45.50 5.80 -18.58
N ALA A 882 -45.48 5.85 -17.25
CA ALA A 882 -45.19 6.82 -16.20
C ALA A 882 -44.89 5.99 -14.92
N LEU A 883 -44.10 6.54 -13.99
CA LEU A 883 -43.81 5.92 -12.68
C LEU A 883 -45.11 5.76 -11.85
N PRO A 884 -45.17 4.80 -10.89
CA PRO A 884 -46.38 4.50 -10.12
C PRO A 884 -46.93 5.72 -9.38
N ASP A 885 -48.25 5.81 -9.27
CA ASP A 885 -48.99 6.95 -8.68
C ASP A 885 -48.61 7.31 -7.22
N LYS A 886 -47.86 6.45 -6.52
CA LYS A 886 -47.29 6.73 -5.18
C LYS A 886 -45.92 6.07 -4.97
N HIS A 887 -44.98 6.80 -4.37
CA HIS A 887 -43.61 6.34 -4.06
C HIS A 887 -43.60 5.25 -2.96
N PRO A 888 -42.70 4.25 -2.92
CA PRO A 888 -42.68 3.22 -1.87
C PRO A 888 -42.53 3.77 -0.45
N LEU A 889 -41.73 4.82 -0.25
CA LEU A 889 -41.66 5.52 1.04
C LEU A 889 -42.96 6.26 1.36
N GLN A 890 -43.71 6.70 0.35
CA GLN A 890 -45.03 7.28 0.55
C GLN A 890 -46.02 6.23 1.06
N ILE A 891 -45.95 4.99 0.57
CA ILE A 891 -46.78 3.88 1.05
C ILE A 891 -46.42 3.55 2.51
N TRP A 892 -45.13 3.44 2.83
CA TRP A 892 -44.68 3.22 4.21
C TRP A 892 -45.12 4.35 5.13
N ARG A 893 -44.95 5.60 4.71
CA ARG A 893 -45.35 6.77 5.48
C ARG A 893 -46.86 6.84 5.68
N ASP A 894 -47.64 6.54 4.64
CA ASP A 894 -49.10 6.50 4.69
C ASP A 894 -49.55 5.39 5.69
N ASP A 895 -48.93 4.20 5.65
CA ASP A 895 -49.18 3.09 6.59
C ASP A 895 -48.72 3.40 8.02
N TYR A 896 -47.52 3.97 8.17
CA TYR A 896 -46.99 4.39 9.46
C TYR A 896 -47.87 5.46 10.09
N ASN A 897 -48.24 6.50 9.34
CA ASN A 897 -49.18 7.52 9.80
C ASN A 897 -50.55 6.93 10.14
N ALA A 898 -51.07 5.97 9.36
CA ALA A 898 -52.33 5.30 9.71
C ALA A 898 -52.27 4.57 11.06
N LYS A 899 -51.08 4.13 11.49
CA LYS A 899 -50.86 3.38 12.74
C LYS A 899 -50.39 4.23 13.92
N SER A 900 -49.63 5.30 13.66
CA SER A 900 -48.92 6.08 14.69
C SER A 900 -49.28 7.55 14.72
N SER A 901 -49.92 8.08 13.67
CA SER A 901 -50.26 9.50 13.60
C SER A 901 -51.61 9.76 14.25
N GLU A 902 -51.58 10.09 15.53
CA GLU A 902 -52.67 10.83 16.16
C GLU A 902 -52.29 12.31 16.27
N LEU A 903 -52.99 13.17 15.52
CA LEU A 903 -53.00 14.59 15.86
C LEU A 903 -53.51 14.72 17.30
N PRO A 904 -52.94 15.65 18.10
CA PRO A 904 -53.41 15.91 19.45
C PRO A 904 -54.95 16.02 19.48
N ALA A 905 -55.59 15.30 20.42
CA ALA A 905 -57.04 15.11 20.41
C ALA A 905 -57.82 16.44 20.54
N ASP A 906 -57.21 17.43 21.18
CA ASP A 906 -57.66 18.82 21.29
C ASP A 906 -57.63 19.53 19.93
N TRP A 907 -56.67 19.23 19.04
CA TRP A 907 -56.56 19.87 17.72
C TRP A 907 -57.72 19.51 16.79
N LYS A 908 -58.25 18.29 16.89
CA LYS A 908 -59.37 17.80 16.06
C LYS A 908 -60.70 18.53 16.37
N LYS A 909 -60.77 19.26 17.48
CA LYS A 909 -61.96 20.00 17.94
C LYS A 909 -61.80 21.51 17.89
N LEU A 910 -60.68 22.01 17.35
CA LEU A 910 -60.40 23.44 17.30
C LEU A 910 -61.39 24.14 16.35
N PRO A 911 -62.07 25.22 16.79
CA PRO A 911 -62.84 26.06 15.88
C PRO A 911 -61.89 26.82 14.95
N ASP A 912 -62.41 27.29 13.82
CA ASP A 912 -61.66 28.10 12.85
C ASP A 912 -60.39 27.41 12.30
N LEU A 913 -60.46 26.11 11.99
CA LEU A 913 -59.42 25.40 11.24
C LEU A 913 -59.68 25.53 9.73
N LEU A 914 -58.63 25.73 8.92
CA LEU A 914 -58.77 25.62 7.48
C LEU A 914 -59.16 24.18 7.07
N PRO A 915 -60.00 24.02 6.02
CA PRO A 915 -60.51 22.71 5.61
C PRO A 915 -59.45 21.78 5.02
N ALA A 916 -58.29 22.31 4.61
CA ALA A 916 -57.18 21.53 4.06
C ALA A 916 -55.82 21.96 4.66
N PRO A 917 -54.87 21.03 4.84
CA PRO A 917 -53.50 21.34 5.23
C PRO A 917 -52.73 22.06 4.12
N LEU A 918 -51.62 22.70 4.47
CA LEU A 918 -50.70 23.31 3.51
C LEU A 918 -49.95 22.22 2.72
N ALA A 919 -50.33 22.02 1.46
CA ALA A 919 -49.91 20.85 0.67
C ALA A 919 -48.86 21.13 -0.41
N GLU A 920 -48.75 22.38 -0.90
CA GLU A 920 -47.79 22.75 -1.96
C GLU A 920 -46.68 23.65 -1.42
N TRP A 921 -45.45 23.13 -1.44
CA TRP A 921 -44.28 23.86 -0.97
C TRP A 921 -43.20 23.92 -2.05
N ARG A 922 -42.42 24.99 -2.04
CA ARG A 922 -41.16 25.12 -2.75
C ARG A 922 -40.04 24.65 -1.85
N PHE A 923 -39.12 23.86 -2.38
CA PHE A 923 -38.08 23.18 -1.62
C PHE A 923 -36.69 23.41 -2.23
N ARG A 924 -35.70 23.62 -1.37
CA ARG A 924 -34.28 23.72 -1.76
C ARG A 924 -33.39 23.18 -0.66
N THR A 925 -32.39 22.38 -1.04
CA THR A 925 -31.34 21.92 -0.13
C THR A 925 -30.36 23.06 0.18
N ASP A 926 -29.80 23.06 1.39
CA ASP A 926 -28.84 24.04 1.89
C ASP A 926 -27.61 23.32 2.47
N PRO A 927 -26.87 22.54 1.66
CA PRO A 927 -25.74 21.73 2.12
C PRO A 927 -24.58 22.53 2.68
N LEU A 928 -24.53 23.85 2.41
CA LEU A 928 -23.49 24.77 2.84
C LEU A 928 -23.99 25.78 3.89
N GLU A 929 -25.21 25.61 4.39
CA GLU A 929 -25.84 26.46 5.41
C GLU A 929 -25.86 27.96 5.08
N GLN A 930 -25.99 28.30 3.80
CA GLN A 930 -26.02 29.69 3.34
C GLN A 930 -27.43 30.30 3.38
N GLY A 931 -28.49 29.51 3.52
CA GLY A 931 -29.87 29.98 3.33
C GLY A 931 -30.31 31.06 4.31
N VAL A 932 -29.87 31.03 5.58
CA VAL A 932 -30.14 32.12 6.53
C VAL A 932 -29.44 33.40 6.07
N LYS A 933 -28.15 33.30 5.73
CA LYS A 933 -27.30 34.42 5.30
C LYS A 933 -27.79 35.04 3.98
N LEU A 934 -28.28 34.22 3.06
CA LEU A 934 -28.84 34.63 1.77
C LEU A 934 -30.32 35.03 1.86
N GLY A 935 -30.90 35.04 3.06
CA GLY A 935 -32.25 35.56 3.28
C GLY A 935 -33.36 34.69 2.69
N TRP A 936 -33.21 33.36 2.68
CA TRP A 936 -34.20 32.47 2.04
C TRP A 936 -35.57 32.44 2.73
N HIS A 937 -35.67 32.97 3.94
CA HIS A 937 -36.90 33.20 4.68
C HIS A 937 -37.64 34.50 4.26
N GLN A 938 -37.01 35.37 3.46
CA GLN A 938 -37.53 36.70 3.13
C GLN A 938 -38.62 36.65 2.03
N PRO A 939 -39.68 37.48 2.12
CA PRO A 939 -40.73 37.57 1.10
C PRO A 939 -40.23 37.91 -0.31
N ALA A 940 -39.17 38.71 -0.41
CA ALA A 940 -38.65 39.21 -1.68
C ALA A 940 -37.82 38.18 -2.47
N LEU A 941 -37.43 37.05 -1.88
CA LEU A 941 -36.65 36.02 -2.58
C LEU A 941 -37.52 35.36 -3.67
N SER A 942 -37.00 35.28 -4.89
CA SER A 942 -37.58 34.44 -5.95
C SER A 942 -37.26 32.96 -5.69
N ASP A 943 -38.27 32.10 -5.65
CA ASP A 943 -38.16 30.64 -5.51
C ASP A 943 -38.65 29.88 -6.75
N GLY A 944 -38.68 30.54 -7.91
CA GLY A 944 -39.12 29.93 -9.16
C GLY A 944 -38.28 28.73 -9.60
N ASP A 945 -36.98 28.72 -9.23
CA ASP A 945 -36.02 27.64 -9.47
C ASP A 945 -36.06 26.54 -8.40
N TRP A 946 -36.88 26.69 -7.34
CA TRP A 946 -36.99 25.70 -6.27
C TRP A 946 -37.91 24.55 -6.67
N VAL A 947 -37.56 23.35 -6.20
CA VAL A 947 -38.28 22.11 -6.49
C VAL A 947 -39.67 22.18 -5.86
N LYS A 948 -40.70 21.73 -6.58
CA LYS A 948 -42.03 21.55 -5.99
C LYS A 948 -42.01 20.32 -5.09
N MET A 949 -42.37 20.49 -3.83
CA MET A 949 -42.44 19.45 -2.82
C MET A 949 -43.85 19.36 -2.27
N ARG A 950 -44.40 18.15 -2.28
CA ARG A 950 -45.68 17.85 -1.62
C ARG A 950 -45.43 17.77 -0.13
N VAL A 951 -46.32 18.34 0.68
CA VAL A 951 -46.35 18.13 2.12
C VAL A 951 -47.72 17.56 2.49
N PRO A 952 -47.80 16.50 3.30
CA PRO A 952 -46.67 15.82 3.92
C PRO A 952 -45.90 14.90 2.96
N SER A 953 -44.56 14.87 3.05
CA SER A 953 -43.70 13.87 2.38
C SER A 953 -42.30 13.81 3.03
N PHE A 954 -41.62 12.67 2.89
CA PHE A 954 -40.16 12.61 3.03
C PHE A 954 -39.48 13.20 1.79
N TRP A 955 -38.24 13.70 1.94
CA TRP A 955 -37.40 14.16 0.83
C TRP A 955 -37.11 13.05 -0.16
N ALA A 956 -36.88 11.84 0.34
CA ALA A 956 -36.59 10.67 -0.46
C ALA A 956 -37.81 10.13 -1.24
N GLU A 957 -39.00 10.70 -1.06
CA GLU A 957 -40.15 10.45 -1.97
C GLU A 957 -40.04 11.24 -3.29
N ASN A 958 -39.10 12.19 -3.37
CA ASN A 958 -38.83 12.99 -4.56
C ASN A 958 -37.47 12.61 -5.17
N ASP A 959 -37.48 12.07 -6.38
CA ASP A 959 -36.27 11.60 -7.08
C ASP A 959 -35.21 12.70 -7.29
N ALA A 960 -35.62 13.97 -7.39
CA ALA A 960 -34.70 15.09 -7.58
C ALA A 960 -33.92 15.44 -6.29
N VAL A 961 -34.39 14.97 -5.13
CA VAL A 961 -33.79 15.27 -3.81
C VAL A 961 -33.14 14.02 -3.21
N GLY A 962 -33.81 12.87 -3.27
CA GLY A 962 -33.31 11.60 -2.73
C GLY A 962 -33.07 11.64 -1.21
N LYS A 963 -32.11 10.84 -0.73
CA LYS A 963 -31.80 10.66 0.70
C LYS A 963 -30.87 11.76 1.26
N PHE A 964 -31.14 13.01 0.93
CA PHE A 964 -30.33 14.13 1.38
C PHE A 964 -30.30 14.22 2.92
N GLN A 965 -29.12 14.51 3.47
CA GLN A 965 -28.89 14.79 4.89
C GLN A 965 -28.27 16.19 5.01
N GLY A 966 -28.68 16.94 6.02
CA GLY A 966 -28.28 18.33 6.27
C GLY A 966 -29.49 19.27 6.32
N TYR A 967 -29.25 20.55 6.07
CA TYR A 967 -30.28 21.57 6.11
C TYR A 967 -31.02 21.71 4.78
N ALA A 968 -32.31 21.95 4.83
CA ALA A 968 -33.12 22.31 3.68
C ALA A 968 -34.20 23.33 4.05
N TRP A 969 -34.75 23.96 3.03
CA TRP A 969 -35.74 25.02 3.18
C TRP A 969 -37.01 24.71 2.41
N TYR A 970 -38.12 25.03 3.04
CA TYR A 970 -39.47 24.99 2.49
C TYR A 970 -40.04 26.42 2.42
N ARG A 971 -40.79 26.73 1.37
CA ARG A 971 -41.56 27.99 1.25
C ARG A 971 -42.96 27.72 0.70
N THR A 972 -43.97 28.34 1.28
CA THR A 972 -45.35 28.32 0.75
C THR A 972 -46.05 29.64 1.06
N THR A 973 -47.20 29.89 0.45
CA THR A 973 -47.98 31.11 0.71
C THR A 973 -49.38 30.76 1.21
N LEU A 974 -49.89 31.59 2.10
CA LEU A 974 -51.19 31.44 2.75
C LEU A 974 -51.99 32.74 2.64
N THR A 975 -53.18 32.65 2.07
CA THR A 975 -54.15 33.78 2.05
C THR A 975 -55.20 33.55 3.13
N LEU A 976 -55.47 34.58 3.94
CA LEU A 976 -56.38 34.47 5.07
C LEU A 976 -57.85 34.57 4.63
N PRO A 977 -58.77 33.77 5.22
CA PRO A 977 -60.20 33.98 5.06
C PRO A 977 -60.63 35.39 5.45
N ALA A 978 -61.63 35.95 4.76
CA ALA A 978 -62.09 37.32 5.01
C ALA A 978 -62.52 37.56 6.48
N GLY A 979 -63.12 36.56 7.13
CA GLY A 979 -63.50 36.62 8.55
C GLY A 979 -62.33 36.56 9.55
N TRP A 980 -61.09 36.41 9.08
CA TRP A 980 -59.89 36.36 9.91
C TRP A 980 -59.01 37.61 9.82
N GLN A 981 -59.50 38.67 9.18
CA GLN A 981 -58.79 39.95 9.17
C GLN A 981 -58.63 40.49 10.59
N GLY A 982 -57.41 40.91 10.95
CA GLY A 982 -57.07 41.38 12.29
C GLY A 982 -56.85 40.28 13.35
N ARG A 983 -56.99 39.00 12.98
CA ARG A 983 -56.74 37.86 13.87
C ARG A 983 -55.30 37.33 13.73
N GLY A 984 -54.77 36.77 14.81
CA GLY A 984 -53.55 35.95 14.75
C GLY A 984 -53.84 34.55 14.20
N LEU A 985 -52.80 33.73 14.00
CA LEU A 985 -52.93 32.35 13.53
C LEU A 985 -52.11 31.38 14.38
N ARG A 986 -52.43 30.10 14.28
CA ARG A 986 -51.57 28.99 14.69
C ARG A 986 -51.25 28.12 13.49
N LEU A 987 -49.96 27.88 13.26
CA LEU A 987 -49.48 26.84 12.35
C LEU A 987 -49.23 25.58 13.18
N LEU A 988 -50.01 24.55 12.91
CA LEU A 988 -50.08 23.30 13.66
C LEU A 988 -49.30 22.23 12.88
N PHE A 989 -48.06 21.98 13.27
CA PHE A 989 -47.22 20.99 12.61
C PHE A 989 -47.47 19.62 13.24
N GLY A 990 -47.98 18.67 12.43
CA GLY A 990 -48.21 17.30 12.89
C GLY A 990 -46.92 16.56 13.21
N SER A 991 -45.84 16.90 12.53
CA SER A 991 -44.44 16.66 12.90
C SER A 991 -43.52 17.23 11.80
N VAL A 992 -42.26 17.41 12.12
CA VAL A 992 -41.15 17.61 11.19
C VAL A 992 -40.05 16.61 11.54
N ASP A 993 -39.29 16.17 10.56
CA ASP A 993 -38.12 15.35 10.86
C ASP A 993 -37.06 16.17 11.62
N GLU A 994 -36.58 15.60 12.72
CA GLU A 994 -35.65 16.16 13.71
C GLU A 994 -35.91 17.61 14.17
N GLN A 995 -35.52 18.64 13.39
CA GLN A 995 -35.53 20.03 13.86
C GLN A 995 -36.04 21.01 12.81
N ALA A 996 -36.74 22.06 13.25
CA ALA A 996 -37.26 23.10 12.38
C ALA A 996 -37.23 24.52 12.95
N TRP A 997 -37.09 25.49 12.04
CA TRP A 997 -37.26 26.93 12.29
C TRP A 997 -38.33 27.48 11.36
N VAL A 998 -39.40 28.03 11.94
CA VAL A 998 -40.58 28.51 11.22
C VAL A 998 -40.59 30.02 11.15
N TYR A 999 -40.67 30.55 9.94
CA TYR A 999 -40.71 31.97 9.64
C TYR A 999 -42.03 32.34 8.97
N VAL A 1000 -42.60 33.50 9.32
CA VAL A 1000 -43.74 34.09 8.64
C VAL A 1000 -43.39 35.49 8.19
N ASN A 1001 -43.58 35.78 6.90
CA ASN A 1001 -43.24 37.06 6.27
C ASN A 1001 -41.81 37.56 6.59
N GLY A 1002 -40.85 36.64 6.72
CA GLY A 1002 -39.46 36.95 7.02
C GLY A 1002 -39.11 37.05 8.51
N GLN A 1003 -40.06 36.91 9.44
CA GLN A 1003 -39.77 36.88 10.87
C GLN A 1003 -39.85 35.46 11.43
N LEU A 1004 -38.88 35.07 12.25
CA LEU A 1004 -38.88 33.80 12.96
C LEU A 1004 -39.98 33.82 14.04
N VAL A 1005 -40.91 32.87 13.99
CA VAL A 1005 -42.06 32.78 14.91
C VAL A 1005 -42.00 31.56 15.83
N ARG A 1006 -41.25 30.52 15.45
CA ARG A 1006 -41.06 29.31 16.28
C ARG A 1006 -39.77 28.58 15.93
N GLU A 1007 -39.10 28.08 16.97
CA GLU A 1007 -38.07 27.06 16.88
C GLU A 1007 -38.61 25.74 17.46
N HIS A 1008 -38.33 24.64 16.79
CA HIS A 1008 -38.58 23.27 17.24
C HIS A 1008 -37.26 22.52 17.10
N THR A 1009 -36.43 22.61 18.13
CA THR A 1009 -35.02 22.22 18.13
C THR A 1009 -34.68 21.55 19.46
N GLU A 1010 -33.56 20.83 19.52
CA GLU A 1010 -33.13 20.22 20.79
C GLU A 1010 -32.98 21.28 21.90
N GLN A 1011 -32.52 22.48 21.53
CA GLN A 1011 -32.37 23.61 22.45
C GLN A 1011 -33.71 24.17 22.94
N SER A 1012 -34.67 24.38 22.04
CA SER A 1012 -35.97 25.00 22.40
C SER A 1012 -36.89 24.02 23.14
N GLU A 1013 -36.84 22.73 22.80
CA GLU A 1013 -37.72 21.71 23.35
C GLU A 1013 -37.08 20.89 24.49
N LYS A 1014 -35.75 20.99 24.67
CA LYS A 1014 -34.97 20.20 25.65
C LYS A 1014 -35.17 18.69 25.50
N LYS A 1015 -35.26 18.21 24.26
CA LYS A 1015 -35.42 16.80 23.87
C LYS A 1015 -34.38 16.45 22.80
N SER A 1016 -34.03 15.16 22.67
CA SER A 1016 -33.09 14.73 21.63
C SER A 1016 -33.74 14.76 20.25
N TYR A 1017 -32.96 14.89 19.18
CA TYR A 1017 -33.49 14.82 17.81
C TYR A 1017 -34.24 13.50 17.51
N ASN A 1018 -33.90 12.40 18.21
CA ASN A 1018 -34.61 11.11 18.14
C ASN A 1018 -36.02 11.14 18.75
N ASP A 1019 -36.33 12.11 19.61
CA ASP A 1019 -37.66 12.31 20.18
C ASP A 1019 -38.46 13.35 19.39
N LEU A 1020 -37.78 14.27 18.71
CA LEU A 1020 -38.40 15.40 18.02
C LEU A 1020 -39.05 15.01 16.68
N TRP A 1021 -38.47 14.05 15.95
CA TRP A 1021 -38.91 13.70 14.59
C TRP A 1021 -40.40 13.30 14.46
N GLU A 1022 -41.04 12.87 15.56
CA GLU A 1022 -42.47 12.54 15.61
C GLU A 1022 -43.32 13.47 16.52
N THR A 1023 -42.69 14.47 17.14
CA THR A 1023 -43.35 15.36 18.12
C THR A 1023 -44.12 16.49 17.39
N PRO A 1024 -45.45 16.60 17.57
CA PRO A 1024 -46.20 17.73 17.04
C PRO A 1024 -45.89 19.03 17.80
N PHE A 1025 -45.91 20.16 17.11
CA PHE A 1025 -45.66 21.48 17.70
C PHE A 1025 -46.48 22.60 17.05
N ILE A 1026 -46.60 23.73 17.75
CA ILE A 1026 -47.41 24.89 17.33
C ILE A 1026 -46.50 26.11 17.16
N ALA A 1027 -46.63 26.80 16.02
CA ALA A 1027 -46.10 28.15 15.85
C ALA A 1027 -47.25 29.17 15.95
N GLU A 1028 -47.20 30.05 16.96
CA GLU A 1028 -48.15 31.14 17.10
C GLU A 1028 -47.71 32.36 16.27
N VAL A 1029 -48.63 32.89 15.47
CA VAL A 1029 -48.37 34.01 14.56
C VAL A 1029 -49.25 35.19 14.97
N PRO A 1030 -48.68 36.32 15.44
CA PRO A 1030 -49.48 37.46 15.87
C PRO A 1030 -50.08 38.21 14.66
N ALA A 1031 -51.23 38.86 14.88
CA ALA A 1031 -51.99 39.53 13.82
C ALA A 1031 -51.20 40.61 13.07
N ASN A 1032 -50.31 41.32 13.77
CA ASN A 1032 -49.47 42.38 13.21
C ASN A 1032 -48.41 41.88 12.21
N LEU A 1033 -48.08 40.59 12.23
CA LEU A 1033 -47.14 39.99 11.28
C LEU A 1033 -47.83 39.53 9.98
N LEU A 1034 -49.16 39.55 9.95
CA LEU A 1034 -49.97 39.09 8.83
C LEU A 1034 -50.44 40.26 7.97
N LYS A 1035 -50.54 40.01 6.66
CA LYS A 1035 -51.02 40.96 5.65
C LYS A 1035 -52.47 40.60 5.28
N PRO A 1036 -53.47 41.39 5.70
CA PRO A 1036 -54.87 41.16 5.32
C PRO A 1036 -55.05 41.23 3.80
N GLY A 1037 -55.81 40.30 3.23
CA GLY A 1037 -56.14 40.29 1.80
C GLY A 1037 -54.94 40.04 0.85
N GLN A 1038 -53.74 39.78 1.38
CA GLN A 1038 -52.54 39.45 0.60
C GLN A 1038 -52.00 38.06 0.98
N PRO A 1039 -51.26 37.40 0.08
CA PRO A 1039 -50.54 36.17 0.42
C PRO A 1039 -49.47 36.42 1.50
N ASN A 1040 -49.46 35.58 2.53
CA ASN A 1040 -48.46 35.57 3.60
C ASN A 1040 -47.46 34.44 3.35
N LEU A 1041 -46.16 34.74 3.34
CA LEU A 1041 -45.12 33.74 3.17
C LEU A 1041 -44.93 32.95 4.46
N VAL A 1042 -44.94 31.62 4.37
CA VAL A 1042 -44.44 30.71 5.41
C VAL A 1042 -43.17 30.06 4.88
N ALA A 1043 -42.06 30.20 5.59
CA ALA A 1043 -40.81 29.52 5.28
C ALA A 1043 -40.39 28.63 6.46
N VAL A 1044 -39.90 27.43 6.18
CA VAL A 1044 -39.46 26.47 7.20
C VAL A 1044 -38.08 25.95 6.85
N ARG A 1045 -37.09 26.18 7.72
CA ARG A 1045 -35.80 25.50 7.65
C ARG A 1045 -35.92 24.20 8.41
N VAL A 1046 -35.49 23.09 7.83
CA VAL A 1046 -35.49 21.75 8.42
C VAL A 1046 -34.07 21.22 8.44
N HIS A 1047 -33.68 20.55 9.53
CA HIS A 1047 -32.43 19.81 9.63
C HIS A 1047 -32.73 18.32 9.72
N ASN A 1048 -31.95 17.50 9.03
CA ASN A 1048 -31.98 16.05 9.15
C ASN A 1048 -30.55 15.50 9.19
N SER A 1049 -30.19 14.76 10.23
CA SER A 1049 -28.88 14.15 10.42
C SER A 1049 -28.82 12.68 10.00
N THR A 1050 -29.95 11.97 9.96
CA THR A 1050 -29.98 10.52 9.69
C THR A 1050 -31.31 10.06 9.10
N ALA A 1051 -31.34 8.91 8.42
CA ALA A 1051 -32.55 8.39 7.78
C ALA A 1051 -33.22 9.40 6.81
N ASN A 1052 -34.55 9.56 6.85
CA ASN A 1052 -35.33 10.32 5.87
C ASN A 1052 -35.79 11.68 6.43
N GLY A 1053 -35.31 12.77 5.84
CA GLY A 1053 -35.74 14.13 6.19
C GLY A 1053 -37.09 14.55 5.63
N GLY A 1054 -37.72 15.54 6.27
CA GLY A 1054 -38.80 16.32 5.66
C GLY A 1054 -39.93 16.76 6.58
N LEU A 1055 -40.83 17.59 6.03
CA LEU A 1055 -42.14 17.85 6.61
C LEU A 1055 -43.06 16.66 6.29
N TRP A 1056 -42.89 15.58 7.04
CA TRP A 1056 -43.46 14.27 6.70
C TRP A 1056 -44.86 14.02 7.30
N ARG A 1057 -45.38 14.98 8.08
CA ARG A 1057 -46.78 15.04 8.57
C ARG A 1057 -47.44 16.40 8.25
N PRO A 1058 -48.78 16.48 8.24
CA PRO A 1058 -49.50 17.67 7.76
C PRO A 1058 -49.20 18.94 8.56
N VAL A 1059 -49.28 20.10 7.90
CA VAL A 1059 -49.28 21.42 8.55
C VAL A 1059 -50.68 22.03 8.42
N LEU A 1060 -51.38 22.17 9.54
CA LEU A 1060 -52.72 22.76 9.60
C LEU A 1060 -52.64 24.24 10.00
N VAL A 1061 -53.69 24.99 9.69
CA VAL A 1061 -53.77 26.43 9.99
C VAL A 1061 -55.06 26.73 10.72
N GLN A 1062 -54.94 27.41 11.86
CA GLN A 1062 -56.09 27.82 12.67
C GLN A 1062 -56.11 29.35 12.86
N GLY A 1063 -57.28 29.96 12.74
CA GLY A 1063 -57.54 31.33 13.16
C GLY A 1063 -57.55 31.47 14.68
N ARG A 1064 -56.78 32.40 15.25
CA ARG A 1064 -56.82 32.71 16.69
C ARG A 1064 -57.78 33.88 16.94
N ALA A 1065 -58.78 33.71 17.81
CA ALA A 1065 -59.63 34.83 18.20
C ALA A 1065 -58.75 35.90 18.89
N GLY A 1066 -58.96 37.18 18.56
CA GLY A 1066 -58.29 38.27 19.27
C GLY A 1066 -58.74 38.25 20.74
N ASN A 1067 -57.78 38.40 21.65
CA ASN A 1067 -58.12 38.75 23.03
C ASN A 1067 -58.67 40.17 23.09
#